data_AF-A0A662CR67-F1
#
_entry.id   AF-A0A662CR67-F1
#
_cell.length_a   1.000
_cell.length_b   1.000
_cell.length_c   1.000
_cell.angle_alpha   90.00
_cell.angle_beta   90.00
_cell.angle_gamma   90.00
#
_symmetry.space_group_name_H-M   'P 1'
#
loop_
_entity.id
_entity.type
_entity.pdbx_description
1 polymer ?
#
loop_
_entity_poly.entity_id
_entity_poly.type
_entity_poly.pdbx_seq_one_letter_code
_entity_poly.pdbx_strand_id
1 'polypeptide(L)'
;GQLKLLQTPSPLFSLSLSLFSLGAILGFLFFFFLAKLLFQLEQKQPPPSPSSRAVRRLGPFFSLWPFLLYYLTPFLHLYYLDKEDFQIRLFSLGGLPFLGLVLLLLVRGSFTLDIWPRLRKIANSFTHFSQGQKILILFLTTFLIYNLVALVLVEKGLSFSGDEPYYLLNAHSLLHDGDINLANNYAHQDYFHFYSREENPNFRLGVYARQGKKGPNYLYPINLFGVSILILPQYWLSHFLQGKWLVFILKSSLSLWAALLSLQLYLLLLETWRKEKIALTIWGLSSLSAPIVFYAVHIYPEIPIAFFCTFLYRHLRLGNFASRSRLLLYGFLLGLFPWFGLKYNIIFWSFFLLFLYQLYQHRQKLSWFSWTTFSFLPLASMIGFYLFVYSLYGSFSPFSVYEGVLTPEKFRALKTALLDYPLRMRIDSFLDYFLDQRDGLFLYAPFYFFSLLGLVEAWRHQRRELFRLLFISLPFLLNYAFFTHRQGYSPQGRVLTPLIWIGCLLTGYFLAYNRRKNYFSLFWLLGGFSLILTLILLLHPRFLYQPTTHEFTLRAGDLFVYLSNIKIFLPSYLPSFIKVNNLSYWPNYFWLAGLTIFVLFAFVNLPRFFSPRKGLPISFSLCVTGLFLAGSTLLFALYPQPALYPSREFHFSNQSSLGFYFYSLQQDVVAKKEAEFYLHAPRKYTFLFASRKKLEKLRLRFGSEVGEYQVQLYFFDQPLFQGRLQKKIDEISLRPWPSFLWKNFHLYELKLNLTHLSSESMKRYPFFIQIYPLRE
;
A
#
# COMPACT_ATOMS: atom_id res chain seq x y z
N GLY A 1 14.64 -54.25 -9.63
CA GLY A 1 14.36 -53.95 -11.06
C GLY A 1 12.93 -53.44 -11.13
N GLN A 2 12.60 -52.34 -11.78
CA GLN A 2 13.03 -51.88 -13.10
C GLN A 2 13.45 -50.39 -13.04
N LEU A 3 14.72 -50.12 -13.33
CA LEU A 3 15.23 -48.79 -13.67
C LEU A 3 15.30 -48.75 -15.20
N LYS A 4 14.25 -48.26 -15.85
CA LYS A 4 14.34 -47.90 -17.28
C LYS A 4 14.93 -46.50 -17.37
N LEU A 5 16.19 -46.47 -17.82
CA LEU A 5 16.88 -45.30 -18.35
C LEU A 5 15.98 -44.55 -19.34
N LEU A 6 15.63 -43.31 -19.00
CA LEU A 6 15.28 -42.27 -19.96
C LEU A 6 16.42 -41.24 -19.92
N GLN A 7 17.45 -41.49 -20.72
CA GLN A 7 18.38 -40.48 -21.16
C GLN A 7 17.85 -39.89 -22.48
N THR A 8 17.38 -38.64 -22.43
CA THR A 8 17.38 -37.68 -23.56
C THR A 8 17.32 -36.25 -22.98
N PRO A 9 17.87 -35.23 -23.69
CA PRO A 9 18.35 -33.99 -23.07
C PRO A 9 17.24 -32.98 -22.72
N SER A 10 17.57 -32.08 -21.79
CA SER A 10 16.84 -30.90 -21.25
C SER A 10 15.61 -30.41 -22.06
N PRO A 11 14.46 -30.15 -21.41
CA PRO A 11 14.35 -29.03 -20.46
C PRO A 11 13.65 -29.37 -19.14
N LEU A 12 13.67 -28.42 -18.19
CA LEU A 12 13.10 -28.53 -16.84
C LEU A 12 11.64 -29.03 -16.77
N PHE A 13 10.86 -28.99 -17.86
CA PHE A 13 9.52 -29.57 -17.98
C PHE A 13 9.11 -29.71 -19.47
N SER A 14 8.19 -30.65 -19.78
CA SER A 14 7.72 -30.90 -21.15
C SER A 14 6.81 -29.78 -21.68
N LEU A 15 7.21 -29.13 -22.76
CA LEU A 15 6.42 -28.09 -23.43
C LEU A 15 5.40 -28.75 -24.38
N SER A 16 4.09 -28.57 -24.16
CA SER A 16 3.10 -29.04 -25.14
C SER A 16 3.17 -28.14 -26.38
N LEU A 17 3.70 -28.69 -27.47
CA LEU A 17 3.88 -28.00 -28.76
C LEU A 17 2.57 -27.37 -29.28
N SER A 18 1.41 -27.95 -28.93
CA SER A 18 0.07 -27.49 -29.28
C SER A 18 -0.34 -26.17 -28.61
N LEU A 19 -0.10 -26.01 -27.30
CA LEU A 19 -0.37 -24.74 -26.60
C LEU A 19 0.60 -23.63 -27.05
N PHE A 20 1.85 -24.00 -27.33
CA PHE A 20 2.83 -23.06 -27.87
C PHE A 20 2.45 -22.56 -29.26
N SER A 21 2.11 -23.46 -30.17
CA SER A 21 1.68 -23.11 -31.53
C SER A 21 0.36 -22.31 -31.52
N LEU A 22 -0.60 -22.67 -30.67
CA LEU A 22 -1.83 -21.90 -30.50
C LEU A 22 -1.55 -20.47 -29.98
N GLY A 23 -0.70 -20.33 -28.97
CA GLY A 23 -0.28 -19.02 -28.44
C GLY A 23 0.44 -18.18 -29.50
N ALA A 24 1.35 -18.80 -30.26
CA ALA A 24 2.08 -18.14 -31.34
C ALA A 24 1.15 -17.69 -32.48
N ILE A 25 0.18 -18.53 -32.88
CA ILE A 25 -0.80 -18.21 -33.92
C ILE A 25 -1.77 -17.12 -33.46
N LEU A 26 -2.32 -17.23 -32.25
CA LEU A 26 -3.22 -16.21 -31.70
C LEU A 26 -2.50 -14.87 -31.51
N GLY A 27 -1.25 -14.91 -31.04
CA GLY A 27 -0.37 -13.75 -30.97
C GLY A 27 -0.16 -13.14 -32.35
N PHE A 28 0.32 -13.93 -33.31
CA PHE A 28 0.55 -13.47 -34.69
C PHE A 28 -0.70 -12.85 -35.32
N LEU A 29 -1.86 -13.51 -35.23
CA LEU A 29 -3.12 -13.01 -35.76
C LEU A 29 -3.53 -11.70 -35.10
N PHE A 30 -3.49 -11.63 -33.77
CA PHE A 30 -3.76 -10.41 -33.03
C PHE A 30 -2.83 -9.25 -33.46
N PHE A 31 -1.54 -9.52 -33.70
CA PHE A 31 -0.57 -8.52 -34.14
C PHE A 31 -0.68 -8.13 -35.60
N PHE A 32 -1.07 -9.06 -36.48
CA PHE A 32 -1.41 -8.75 -37.86
C PHE A 32 -2.60 -7.78 -37.91
N PHE A 33 -3.64 -8.04 -37.12
CA PHE A 33 -4.77 -7.12 -36.97
C PHE A 33 -4.37 -5.80 -36.33
N LEU A 34 -3.44 -5.80 -35.37
CA LEU A 34 -2.92 -4.58 -34.77
C LEU A 34 -2.11 -3.72 -35.76
N ALA A 35 -1.16 -4.32 -36.48
CA ALA A 35 -0.35 -3.62 -37.47
C ALA A 35 -1.26 -3.02 -38.55
N LYS A 36 -2.27 -3.78 -38.98
CA LYS A 36 -3.31 -3.33 -39.90
C LYS A 36 -4.11 -2.16 -39.32
N LEU A 37 -4.52 -2.22 -38.05
CA LEU A 37 -5.24 -1.15 -37.36
C LEU A 37 -4.38 0.11 -37.21
N LEU A 38 -3.12 -0.02 -36.79
CA LEU A 38 -2.17 1.09 -36.67
C LEU A 38 -1.94 1.76 -38.02
N PHE A 39 -1.78 0.97 -39.09
CA PHE A 39 -1.62 1.44 -40.46
C PHE A 39 -2.87 2.17 -40.98
N GLN A 40 -4.07 1.62 -40.73
CA GLN A 40 -5.35 2.26 -41.07
C GLN A 40 -5.57 3.57 -40.31
N LEU A 41 -5.15 3.64 -39.05
CA LEU A 41 -5.21 4.86 -38.24
C LEU A 41 -4.20 5.91 -38.71
N GLU A 42 -3.09 5.49 -39.31
CA GLU A 42 -2.05 6.38 -39.86
C GLU A 42 -2.47 7.02 -41.19
N GLN A 43 -3.24 6.30 -42.02
CA GLN A 43 -3.79 6.81 -43.29
C GLN A 43 -4.85 7.91 -43.12
N LYS A 44 -5.47 8.05 -41.94
CA LYS A 44 -6.45 9.12 -41.65
C LYS A 44 -5.81 10.50 -41.39
N GLN A 45 -4.50 10.65 -41.53
CA GLN A 45 -3.78 11.92 -41.40
C GLN A 45 -3.29 12.44 -42.77
N PRO A 46 -3.23 13.78 -42.98
CA PRO A 46 -2.74 14.35 -44.24
C PRO A 46 -1.28 13.95 -44.51
N PRO A 47 -0.86 13.88 -45.80
CA PRO A 47 0.44 13.35 -46.19
C PRO A 47 1.56 14.28 -45.70
N PRO A 48 2.61 13.75 -45.02
CA PRO A 48 3.67 14.59 -44.48
C PRO A 48 4.90 14.68 -45.41
N SER A 49 5.80 15.60 -45.08
CA SER A 49 7.04 15.87 -45.81
C SER A 49 8.04 14.69 -45.78
N PRO A 50 8.95 14.58 -46.78
CA PRO A 50 9.80 13.40 -47.00
C PRO A 50 10.68 13.00 -45.81
N SER A 51 11.15 13.98 -45.02
CA SER A 51 12.04 13.76 -43.87
C SER A 51 11.38 13.08 -42.67
N SER A 52 10.05 13.14 -42.57
CA SER A 52 9.28 12.48 -41.50
C SER A 52 8.95 11.00 -41.78
N ARG A 53 9.22 10.53 -42.99
CA ARG A 53 8.78 9.21 -43.50
C ARG A 53 9.61 8.06 -42.92
N ALA A 54 10.92 8.26 -42.70
CA ALA A 54 11.82 7.25 -42.13
C ALA A 54 11.61 7.05 -40.62
N VAL A 55 11.39 8.14 -39.87
CA VAL A 55 11.27 8.07 -38.40
C VAL A 55 9.85 7.68 -37.95
N ARG A 56 8.81 7.93 -38.76
CA ARG A 56 7.46 7.34 -38.53
C ARG A 56 7.45 5.82 -38.64
N ARG A 57 8.27 5.22 -39.51
CA ARG A 57 8.39 3.75 -39.60
C ARG A 57 8.96 3.10 -38.33
N LEU A 58 9.75 3.84 -37.54
CA LEU A 58 10.40 3.34 -36.32
C LEU A 58 9.53 3.44 -35.06
N GLY A 59 8.57 4.36 -35.01
CA GLY A 59 7.67 4.54 -33.85
C GLY A 59 6.88 3.28 -33.47
N PRO A 60 6.23 2.60 -34.43
CA PRO A 60 5.63 1.29 -34.21
C PRO A 60 6.68 0.27 -33.75
N PHE A 61 7.88 0.30 -34.31
CA PHE A 61 8.96 -0.63 -33.98
C PHE A 61 9.39 -0.57 -32.49
N PHE A 62 9.45 0.62 -31.89
CA PHE A 62 9.75 0.78 -30.46
C PHE A 62 8.62 0.30 -29.54
N SER A 63 7.36 0.47 -29.94
CA SER A 63 6.23 -0.17 -29.24
C SER A 63 6.19 -1.68 -29.45
N LEU A 64 6.76 -2.17 -30.57
CA LEU A 64 6.76 -3.57 -30.97
C LEU A 64 7.98 -4.38 -30.47
N TRP A 65 8.96 -3.76 -29.82
CA TRP A 65 10.15 -4.45 -29.30
C TRP A 65 9.85 -5.54 -28.24
N PRO A 66 8.87 -5.39 -27.32
CA PRO A 66 8.55 -6.46 -26.35
C PRO A 66 8.05 -7.74 -27.04
N PHE A 67 7.61 -7.63 -28.30
CA PHE A 67 7.09 -8.74 -29.09
C PHE A 67 8.18 -9.46 -29.88
N LEU A 68 9.27 -8.79 -30.23
CA LEU A 68 10.47 -9.48 -30.73
C LEU A 68 10.99 -10.46 -29.66
N LEU A 69 10.85 -10.10 -28.38
CA LEU A 69 11.14 -11.01 -27.25
C LEU A 69 10.14 -12.17 -27.14
N TYR A 70 8.89 -12.00 -27.56
CA TYR A 70 7.91 -13.10 -27.58
C TYR A 70 8.33 -14.20 -28.56
N TYR A 71 8.91 -13.86 -29.71
CA TYR A 71 9.48 -14.87 -30.62
C TYR A 71 10.71 -15.59 -30.06
N LEU A 72 11.34 -15.04 -29.01
CA LEU A 72 12.41 -15.71 -28.27
C LEU A 72 11.88 -16.65 -27.16
N THR A 73 10.56 -16.75 -26.95
CA THR A 73 9.96 -17.66 -25.94
C THR A 73 10.39 -19.12 -26.04
N PRO A 74 10.67 -19.72 -27.22
CA PRO A 74 11.23 -21.06 -27.31
C PRO A 74 12.60 -21.19 -26.66
N PHE A 75 13.37 -20.09 -26.52
CA PHE A 75 14.67 -20.07 -25.86
C PHE A 75 14.57 -19.63 -24.39
N LEU A 76 13.46 -18.97 -24.00
CA LEU A 76 13.24 -18.50 -22.63
C LEU A 76 12.98 -19.64 -21.63
N HIS A 77 12.56 -20.83 -22.08
CA HIS A 77 12.35 -21.99 -21.20
C HIS A 77 13.62 -22.39 -20.41
N LEU A 78 14.82 -22.07 -20.92
CA LEU A 78 16.09 -22.31 -20.24
C LEU A 78 16.29 -21.43 -19.00
N TYR A 79 15.51 -20.36 -18.89
CA TYR A 79 15.66 -19.34 -17.86
C TYR A 79 14.58 -19.40 -16.77
N TYR A 80 13.53 -20.21 -16.91
CA TYR A 80 12.46 -20.31 -15.90
C TYR A 80 12.73 -21.44 -14.90
N LEU A 81 12.26 -21.26 -13.67
CA LEU A 81 12.51 -22.23 -12.59
C LEU A 81 11.58 -23.43 -12.70
N ASP A 82 10.32 -23.20 -13.01
CA ASP A 82 9.28 -24.23 -13.01
C ASP A 82 8.16 -23.90 -14.03
N LYS A 83 7.22 -24.83 -14.19
CA LYS A 83 6.08 -24.71 -15.11
C LYS A 83 5.14 -23.55 -14.77
N GLU A 84 4.91 -23.27 -13.49
CA GLU A 84 4.01 -22.19 -13.03
C GLU A 84 4.61 -20.82 -13.33
N ASP A 85 5.89 -20.61 -13.00
CA ASP A 85 6.69 -19.43 -13.36
C ASP A 85 6.67 -19.22 -14.88
N PHE A 86 6.88 -20.28 -15.66
CA PHE A 86 6.80 -20.20 -17.13
C PHE A 86 5.41 -19.77 -17.64
N GLN A 87 4.32 -20.33 -17.10
CA GLN A 87 2.97 -19.97 -17.50
C GLN A 87 2.64 -18.50 -17.18
N ILE A 88 3.00 -18.03 -15.99
CA ILE A 88 2.82 -16.62 -15.58
C ILE A 88 3.60 -15.67 -16.50
N ARG A 89 4.79 -16.08 -16.93
CA ARG A 89 5.68 -15.30 -17.80
C ARG A 89 5.16 -15.24 -19.23
N LEU A 90 4.68 -16.36 -19.75
CA LEU A 90 4.03 -16.42 -21.06
C LEU A 90 2.78 -15.54 -21.09
N PHE A 91 1.98 -15.58 -20.01
CA PHE A 91 0.83 -14.70 -19.85
C PHE A 91 1.25 -13.22 -19.78
N SER A 92 2.30 -12.89 -19.01
CA SER A 92 2.85 -11.53 -18.93
C SER A 92 3.36 -11.02 -20.28
N LEU A 93 4.02 -11.88 -21.07
CA LEU A 93 4.51 -11.54 -22.40
C LEU A 93 3.38 -11.26 -23.40
N GLY A 94 2.22 -11.92 -23.28
CA GLY A 94 1.04 -11.59 -24.08
C GLY A 94 0.23 -10.40 -23.54
N GLY A 95 0.14 -10.27 -22.21
CA GLY A 95 -0.72 -9.31 -21.52
C GLY A 95 -0.12 -7.90 -21.42
N LEU A 96 1.18 -7.77 -21.12
CA LEU A 96 1.84 -6.45 -21.00
C LEU A 96 1.74 -5.63 -22.28
N PRO A 97 1.96 -6.20 -23.47
CA PRO A 97 1.87 -5.40 -24.66
C PRO A 97 0.42 -5.12 -25.09
N PHE A 98 -0.53 -6.02 -24.78
CA PHE A 98 -1.96 -5.74 -24.89
C PHE A 98 -2.37 -4.57 -23.99
N LEU A 99 -1.86 -4.52 -22.76
CA LEU A 99 -2.07 -3.39 -21.85
C LEU A 99 -1.45 -2.11 -22.42
N GLY A 100 -0.23 -2.19 -22.94
CA GLY A 100 0.45 -1.11 -23.65
C GLY A 100 -0.35 -0.56 -24.82
N LEU A 101 -0.99 -1.45 -25.57
CA LEU A 101 -1.91 -1.13 -26.65
C LEU A 101 -3.08 -0.29 -26.18
N VAL A 102 -3.77 -0.79 -25.15
CA VAL A 102 -4.95 -0.14 -24.57
C VAL A 102 -4.53 1.24 -24.10
N LEU A 103 -3.44 1.37 -23.34
CA LEU A 103 -2.90 2.65 -22.87
C LEU A 103 -2.59 3.62 -24.04
N LEU A 104 -1.97 3.13 -25.12
CA LEU A 104 -1.68 3.96 -26.29
C LEU A 104 -2.95 4.44 -27.00
N LEU A 105 -3.94 3.57 -27.13
CA LEU A 105 -5.21 3.88 -27.78
C LEU A 105 -6.09 4.79 -26.92
N LEU A 106 -5.98 4.68 -25.59
CA LEU A 106 -6.54 5.62 -24.62
C LEU A 106 -5.92 7.02 -24.75
N VAL A 107 -4.58 7.09 -24.77
CA VAL A 107 -3.84 8.36 -24.89
C VAL A 107 -4.12 9.07 -26.22
N ARG A 108 -4.31 8.32 -27.31
CA ARG A 108 -4.62 8.87 -28.64
C ARG A 108 -6.11 9.09 -28.88
N GLY A 109 -6.98 8.70 -27.95
CA GLY A 109 -8.44 8.81 -28.09
C GLY A 109 -9.03 8.03 -29.27
N SER A 110 -8.27 7.06 -29.81
CA SER A 110 -8.59 6.32 -31.05
C SER A 110 -9.23 4.96 -30.77
N PHE A 111 -9.36 4.55 -29.51
CA PHE A 111 -10.05 3.32 -29.14
C PHE A 111 -11.57 3.53 -29.10
N THR A 112 -12.25 3.11 -30.16
CA THR A 112 -13.70 2.92 -30.19
C THR A 112 -14.01 1.42 -30.12
N LEU A 113 -13.63 0.76 -29.02
CA LEU A 113 -14.35 -0.47 -28.63
C LEU A 113 -15.76 -0.02 -28.20
N ASP A 114 -16.80 -0.82 -28.46
CA ASP A 114 -18.21 -0.55 -28.07
C ASP A 114 -18.41 -0.28 -26.55
N ILE A 115 -17.37 -0.50 -25.75
CA ILE A 115 -17.29 -0.11 -24.33
C ILE A 115 -17.20 1.41 -24.17
N TRP A 116 -16.51 2.14 -25.05
CA TRP A 116 -16.32 3.60 -24.94
C TRP A 116 -17.58 4.42 -25.20
N PRO A 117 -18.41 4.11 -26.22
CA PRO A 117 -19.74 4.68 -26.34
C PRO A 117 -20.59 4.38 -25.11
N ARG A 118 -20.51 3.17 -24.52
CA ARG A 118 -21.22 2.81 -23.27
C ARG A 118 -20.71 3.55 -22.04
N LEU A 119 -19.40 3.65 -21.84
CA LEU A 119 -18.79 4.43 -20.75
C LEU A 119 -19.03 5.93 -20.92
N ARG A 120 -18.99 6.44 -22.16
CA ARG A 120 -19.41 7.81 -22.47
C ARG A 120 -20.90 7.99 -22.26
N LYS A 121 -21.74 7.01 -22.60
CA LYS A 121 -23.18 7.03 -22.33
C LYS A 121 -23.41 7.03 -20.82
N ILE A 122 -22.72 6.21 -20.03
CA ILE A 122 -22.79 6.20 -18.56
C ILE A 122 -22.30 7.53 -17.99
N ALA A 123 -21.17 8.06 -18.47
CA ALA A 123 -20.63 9.34 -18.03
C ALA A 123 -21.56 10.52 -18.40
N ASN A 124 -22.16 10.49 -19.59
CA ASN A 124 -23.14 11.48 -20.03
C ASN A 124 -24.45 11.33 -19.24
N SER A 125 -24.93 10.10 -19.02
CA SER A 125 -26.05 9.80 -18.11
C SER A 125 -25.79 10.34 -16.71
N PHE A 126 -24.55 10.22 -16.22
CA PHE A 126 -24.16 10.80 -14.94
C PHE A 126 -24.35 12.32 -14.94
N THR A 127 -23.95 13.02 -16.01
CA THR A 127 -24.12 14.48 -16.09
C THR A 127 -25.58 14.92 -16.03
N HIS A 128 -26.52 14.08 -16.47
CA HIS A 128 -27.96 14.37 -16.46
C HIS A 128 -28.64 14.18 -15.09
N PHE A 129 -28.01 13.48 -14.14
CA PHE A 129 -28.57 13.33 -12.80
C PHE A 129 -28.56 14.65 -12.01
N SER A 130 -29.56 14.81 -11.13
CA SER A 130 -29.58 15.92 -10.18
C SER A 130 -28.39 15.84 -9.22
N GLN A 131 -28.03 16.97 -8.61
CA GLN A 131 -26.91 16.99 -7.66
C GLN A 131 -27.11 16.00 -6.49
N GLY A 132 -28.34 15.87 -5.99
CA GLY A 132 -28.67 14.90 -4.94
C GLY A 132 -28.48 13.44 -5.38
N GLN A 133 -28.90 13.11 -6.60
CA GLN A 133 -28.69 11.77 -7.17
C GLN A 133 -27.20 11.46 -7.36
N LYS A 134 -26.42 12.41 -7.88
CA LYS A 134 -24.95 12.26 -8.02
C LYS A 134 -24.28 11.99 -6.67
N ILE A 135 -24.65 12.76 -5.65
CA ILE A 135 -24.14 12.59 -4.28
C ILE A 135 -24.43 11.18 -3.77
N LEU A 136 -25.69 10.72 -3.92
CA LEU A 136 -26.11 9.39 -3.48
C LEU A 136 -25.35 8.28 -4.21
N ILE A 137 -25.22 8.38 -5.54
CA ILE A 137 -24.50 7.40 -6.35
C ILE A 137 -23.03 7.31 -5.93
N LEU A 138 -22.33 8.43 -5.79
CA LEU A 138 -20.91 8.45 -5.41
C LEU A 138 -20.71 7.90 -3.99
N PHE A 139 -21.60 8.26 -3.06
CA PHE A 139 -21.59 7.75 -1.70
C PHE A 139 -21.81 6.23 -1.67
N LEU A 140 -22.89 5.73 -2.27
CA LEU A 140 -23.19 4.30 -2.31
C LEU A 140 -22.11 3.51 -3.02
N THR A 141 -21.56 4.03 -4.12
CA THR A 141 -20.48 3.37 -4.87
C THR A 141 -19.25 3.17 -3.99
N THR A 142 -18.77 4.24 -3.33
CA THR A 142 -17.59 4.13 -2.45
C THR A 142 -17.87 3.29 -1.21
N PHE A 143 -19.04 3.44 -0.60
CA PHE A 143 -19.45 2.63 0.55
C PHE A 143 -19.47 1.13 0.22
N LEU A 144 -20.09 0.74 -0.89
CA LEU A 144 -20.13 -0.65 -1.34
C LEU A 144 -18.73 -1.19 -1.68
N ILE A 145 -17.90 -0.38 -2.35
CA ILE A 145 -16.52 -0.79 -2.67
C ILE A 145 -15.69 -0.99 -1.40
N TYR A 146 -15.78 -0.10 -0.40
CA TYR A 146 -15.03 -0.26 0.84
C TYR A 146 -15.47 -1.50 1.63
N ASN A 147 -16.78 -1.79 1.66
CA ASN A 147 -17.27 -3.03 2.25
C ASN A 147 -16.79 -4.26 1.46
N LEU A 148 -16.80 -4.22 0.11
CA LEU A 148 -16.25 -5.31 -0.70
C LEU A 148 -14.74 -5.52 -0.42
N VAL A 149 -13.99 -4.42 -0.29
CA VAL A 149 -12.57 -4.47 0.10
C VAL A 149 -12.41 -5.13 1.48
N ALA A 150 -13.21 -4.74 2.48
CA ALA A 150 -13.18 -5.37 3.79
C ALA A 150 -13.43 -6.89 3.70
N LEU A 151 -14.44 -7.29 2.91
CA LEU A 151 -14.76 -8.70 2.70
C LEU A 151 -13.59 -9.46 2.06
N VAL A 152 -13.01 -8.93 0.97
CA VAL A 152 -11.85 -9.55 0.30
C VAL A 152 -10.67 -9.72 1.25
N LEU A 153 -10.39 -8.71 2.08
CA LEU A 153 -9.31 -8.77 3.05
C LEU A 153 -9.56 -9.82 4.14
N VAL A 154 -10.79 -9.89 4.65
CA VAL A 154 -11.18 -10.89 5.66
C VAL A 154 -11.12 -12.31 5.10
N GLU A 155 -11.59 -12.53 3.87
CA GLU A 155 -11.48 -13.83 3.16
C GLU A 155 -10.01 -14.25 2.93
N LYS A 156 -9.09 -13.28 2.85
CA LYS A 156 -7.64 -13.52 2.78
C LYS A 156 -7.00 -13.78 4.16
N GLY A 157 -7.78 -13.89 5.22
CA GLY A 157 -7.34 -14.19 6.58
C GLY A 157 -6.82 -12.97 7.34
N LEU A 158 -7.19 -11.76 6.93
CA LEU A 158 -6.74 -10.54 7.59
C LEU A 158 -7.58 -10.22 8.83
N SER A 159 -6.96 -10.33 10.01
CA SER A 159 -7.55 -9.90 11.28
C SER A 159 -7.14 -8.47 11.66
N PHE A 160 -7.33 -8.12 12.92
CA PHE A 160 -6.87 -6.86 13.51
C PHE A 160 -5.35 -6.86 13.69
N SER A 161 -4.72 -5.72 13.48
CA SER A 161 -3.27 -5.55 13.67
C SER A 161 -2.92 -4.10 14.03
N GLY A 162 -1.66 -3.84 14.36
CA GLY A 162 -1.22 -2.50 14.75
C GLY A 162 -2.01 -1.96 15.94
N ASP A 163 -2.69 -0.82 15.75
CA ASP A 163 -3.45 -0.16 16.82
C ASP A 163 -4.91 -0.62 16.92
N GLU A 164 -5.43 -1.31 15.89
CA GLU A 164 -6.83 -1.76 15.81
C GLU A 164 -7.32 -2.51 17.06
N PRO A 165 -6.59 -3.53 17.59
CA PRO A 165 -7.09 -4.28 18.75
C PRO A 165 -7.23 -3.42 20.01
N TYR A 166 -6.46 -2.34 20.13
CA TYR A 166 -6.55 -1.42 21.28
C TYR A 166 -7.77 -0.51 21.18
N TYR A 167 -8.15 -0.08 19.97
CA TYR A 167 -9.40 0.65 19.77
C TYR A 167 -10.63 -0.22 20.07
N LEU A 168 -10.56 -1.51 19.72
CA LEU A 168 -11.61 -2.50 20.02
C LEU A 168 -11.70 -2.80 21.51
N LEU A 169 -10.57 -2.97 22.20
CA LEU A 169 -10.56 -3.18 23.65
C LEU A 169 -11.14 -1.96 24.41
N ASN A 170 -10.81 -0.75 23.96
CA ASN A 170 -11.45 0.47 24.46
C ASN A 170 -12.96 0.49 24.21
N ALA A 171 -13.40 0.07 23.01
CA ALA A 171 -14.83 0.01 22.68
C ALA A 171 -15.55 -1.04 23.55
N HIS A 172 -14.89 -2.15 23.87
CA HIS A 172 -15.40 -3.14 24.81
C HIS A 172 -15.61 -2.57 26.21
N SER A 173 -14.57 -1.94 26.77
CA SER A 173 -14.62 -1.30 28.10
C SER A 173 -15.71 -0.21 28.15
N LEU A 174 -15.81 0.64 27.12
CA LEU A 174 -16.86 1.66 27.04
C LEU A 174 -18.28 1.06 27.01
N LEU A 175 -18.47 -0.08 26.34
CA LEU A 175 -19.78 -0.70 26.16
C LEU A 175 -20.21 -1.52 27.39
N HIS A 176 -19.29 -2.30 27.98
CA HIS A 176 -19.60 -3.24 29.06
C HIS A 176 -19.28 -2.69 30.44
N ASP A 177 -18.16 -1.98 30.59
CA ASP A 177 -17.72 -1.45 31.89
C ASP A 177 -18.19 0.00 32.11
N GLY A 178 -18.49 0.74 31.03
CA GLY A 178 -18.91 2.13 31.09
C GLY A 178 -17.79 3.11 31.45
N ASP A 179 -16.54 2.68 31.34
CA ASP A 179 -15.36 3.49 31.65
C ASP A 179 -14.25 3.34 30.57
N ILE A 180 -13.06 3.87 30.87
CA ILE A 180 -11.87 3.83 29.98
C ILE A 180 -10.67 3.15 30.66
N ASN A 181 -10.89 2.48 31.78
CA ASN A 181 -9.87 1.80 32.55
C ASN A 181 -9.74 0.36 32.05
N LEU A 182 -8.62 0.04 31.40
CA LEU A 182 -8.42 -1.26 30.76
C LEU A 182 -7.84 -2.34 31.67
N ALA A 183 -7.63 -2.05 32.97
CA ALA A 183 -6.90 -2.94 33.85
C ALA A 183 -7.58 -4.32 34.01
N ASN A 184 -8.90 -4.33 34.23
CA ASN A 184 -9.72 -5.53 34.23
C ASN A 184 -9.71 -6.21 32.85
N ASN A 185 -9.82 -5.45 31.76
CA ASN A 185 -9.91 -6.05 30.42
C ASN A 185 -8.63 -6.80 30.01
N TYR A 186 -7.45 -6.28 30.38
CA TYR A 186 -6.20 -7.01 30.18
C TYR A 186 -6.10 -8.24 31.10
N ALA A 187 -6.58 -8.16 32.33
CA ALA A 187 -6.56 -9.27 33.28
C ALA A 187 -7.49 -10.42 32.84
N HIS A 188 -8.70 -10.10 32.37
CA HIS A 188 -9.70 -11.06 31.91
C HIS A 188 -9.48 -11.54 30.47
N GLN A 189 -8.57 -10.89 29.73
CA GLN A 189 -8.26 -11.18 28.33
C GLN A 189 -9.45 -10.94 27.39
N ASP A 190 -10.18 -9.84 27.60
CA ASP A 190 -11.40 -9.52 26.86
C ASP A 190 -11.17 -9.30 25.35
N TYR A 191 -9.90 -9.18 24.93
CA TYR A 191 -9.54 -9.20 23.51
C TYR A 191 -9.94 -10.52 22.79
N PHE A 192 -10.25 -11.60 23.52
CA PHE A 192 -10.83 -12.82 22.93
C PHE A 192 -12.32 -12.69 22.57
N HIS A 193 -12.97 -11.56 22.87
CA HIS A 193 -14.30 -11.26 22.30
C HIS A 193 -14.24 -10.95 20.81
N PHE A 194 -13.08 -10.52 20.30
CA PHE A 194 -12.87 -10.25 18.88
C PHE A 194 -11.69 -11.02 18.24
N TYR A 195 -10.91 -11.76 19.03
CA TYR A 195 -9.98 -12.77 18.54
C TYR A 195 -10.47 -14.19 18.83
N SER A 196 -10.30 -15.11 17.88
CA SER A 196 -10.57 -16.52 18.12
C SER A 196 -9.51 -17.12 19.04
N ARG A 197 -9.94 -17.64 20.21
CA ARG A 197 -9.08 -18.38 21.16
C ARG A 197 -8.63 -19.73 20.60
N GLU A 198 -9.47 -20.38 19.81
CA GLU A 198 -9.16 -21.65 19.15
C GLU A 198 -8.01 -21.49 18.13
N GLU A 199 -8.06 -20.43 17.33
CA GLU A 199 -7.04 -20.12 16.32
C GLU A 199 -5.77 -19.51 16.93
N ASN A 200 -5.88 -18.89 18.12
CA ASN A 200 -4.80 -18.13 18.76
C ASN A 200 -4.63 -18.49 20.25
N PRO A 201 -4.38 -19.77 20.60
CA PRO A 201 -4.44 -20.23 21.99
C PRO A 201 -3.36 -19.62 22.89
N ASN A 202 -2.20 -19.26 22.32
CA ASN A 202 -1.08 -18.67 23.05
C ASN A 202 -0.99 -17.15 22.87
N PHE A 203 -1.96 -16.53 22.19
CA PHE A 203 -1.91 -15.09 21.94
C PHE A 203 -2.15 -14.30 23.21
N ARG A 204 -1.25 -13.36 23.49
CA ARG A 204 -1.39 -12.38 24.55
C ARG A 204 -1.21 -10.99 23.95
N LEU A 205 -2.26 -10.18 24.03
CA LEU A 205 -2.19 -8.79 23.57
C LEU A 205 -1.27 -8.01 24.52
N GLY A 206 -0.19 -7.44 23.99
CA GLY A 206 0.73 -6.61 24.77
C GLY A 206 0.02 -5.37 25.33
N VAL A 207 0.34 -4.98 26.57
CA VAL A 207 -0.32 -3.84 27.23
C VAL A 207 0.07 -2.52 26.55
N TYR A 208 -0.91 -1.90 25.89
CA TYR A 208 -0.75 -0.60 25.22
C TYR A 208 -1.59 0.47 25.91
N ALA A 209 -1.33 0.63 27.20
CA ALA A 209 -1.97 1.57 28.11
C ALA A 209 -0.92 2.14 29.08
N ARG A 210 -1.27 3.22 29.76
CA ARG A 210 -0.42 3.86 30.77
C ARG A 210 -1.12 3.96 32.10
N GLN A 211 -0.35 3.68 33.15
CA GLN A 211 -0.82 3.78 34.51
C GLN A 211 -1.18 5.23 34.86
N GLY A 212 -2.37 5.40 35.45
CA GLY A 212 -2.84 6.66 35.99
C GLY A 212 -2.31 6.95 37.39
N LYS A 213 -2.61 8.15 37.90
CA LYS A 213 -2.18 8.59 39.24
C LYS A 213 -2.79 7.78 40.40
N LYS A 214 -3.87 7.05 40.15
CA LYS A 214 -4.60 6.24 41.13
C LYS A 214 -3.94 4.88 41.42
N GLY A 215 -2.86 4.52 40.74
CA GLY A 215 -2.14 3.26 40.99
C GLY A 215 -2.30 2.24 39.85
N PRO A 216 -1.75 1.01 40.04
CA PRO A 216 -1.58 0.03 38.97
C PRO A 216 -2.89 -0.54 38.42
N ASN A 217 -3.98 -0.46 39.19
CA ASN A 217 -5.32 -0.90 38.78
C ASN A 217 -6.02 0.09 37.83
N TYR A 218 -5.36 1.18 37.44
CA TYR A 218 -5.90 2.20 36.55
C TYR A 218 -5.00 2.34 35.33
N LEU A 219 -5.34 1.62 34.26
CA LEU A 219 -4.62 1.64 32.98
C LEU A 219 -5.44 2.36 31.93
N TYR A 220 -4.97 3.53 31.49
CA TYR A 220 -5.66 4.35 30.50
C TYR A 220 -5.05 4.21 29.10
N PRO A 221 -5.86 4.20 28.03
CA PRO A 221 -5.38 3.94 26.69
C PRO A 221 -4.53 5.07 26.12
N ILE A 222 -3.42 4.70 25.47
CA ILE A 222 -2.54 5.64 24.76
C ILE A 222 -3.26 6.26 23.54
N ASN A 223 -4.10 5.46 22.87
CA ASN A 223 -4.76 5.85 21.63
C ASN A 223 -6.00 6.75 21.82
N LEU A 224 -6.30 7.15 23.06
CA LEU A 224 -7.54 7.81 23.46
C LEU A 224 -8.79 7.00 22.98
N PHE A 225 -9.98 7.57 23.14
CA PHE A 225 -11.24 6.84 22.93
C PHE A 225 -12.11 7.40 21.79
N GLY A 226 -11.69 8.46 21.09
CA GLY A 226 -12.51 9.09 20.05
C GLY A 226 -12.91 8.13 18.92
N VAL A 227 -11.99 7.30 18.44
CA VAL A 227 -12.29 6.26 17.44
C VAL A 227 -13.14 5.15 18.01
N SER A 228 -12.87 4.74 19.25
CA SER A 228 -13.62 3.69 19.95
C SER A 228 -15.11 4.05 20.06
N ILE A 229 -15.44 5.32 20.32
CA ILE A 229 -16.83 5.81 20.30
C ILE A 229 -17.45 5.65 18.91
N LEU A 230 -16.73 5.99 17.83
CA LEU A 230 -17.26 5.92 16.47
C LEU A 230 -17.61 4.49 16.03
N ILE A 231 -16.89 3.49 16.56
CA ILE A 231 -17.09 2.08 16.20
C ILE A 231 -18.05 1.35 17.14
N LEU A 232 -18.52 1.98 18.23
CA LEU A 232 -19.43 1.35 19.21
C LEU A 232 -20.65 0.68 18.55
N PRO A 233 -21.35 1.28 17.57
CA PRO A 233 -22.51 0.63 16.96
C PRO A 233 -22.16 -0.69 16.28
N GLN A 234 -21.05 -0.74 15.54
CA GLN A 234 -20.58 -1.95 14.87
C GLN A 234 -19.97 -2.95 15.85
N TYR A 235 -19.34 -2.47 16.93
CA TYR A 235 -18.85 -3.33 18.01
C TYR A 235 -20.01 -3.99 18.76
N TRP A 236 -21.08 -3.26 19.05
CA TRP A 236 -22.30 -3.83 19.60
C TRP A 236 -22.88 -4.89 18.65
N LEU A 237 -23.03 -4.56 17.36
CA LEU A 237 -23.55 -5.50 16.35
C LEU A 237 -22.68 -6.77 16.20
N SER A 238 -21.37 -6.66 16.42
CA SER A 238 -20.46 -7.80 16.28
C SER A 238 -20.70 -8.92 17.29
N HIS A 239 -21.40 -8.65 18.42
CA HIS A 239 -21.75 -9.68 19.40
C HIS A 239 -22.73 -10.72 18.87
N PHE A 240 -23.48 -10.38 17.82
CA PHE A 240 -24.43 -11.30 17.17
C PHE A 240 -23.79 -12.10 16.02
N LEU A 241 -22.49 -11.90 15.76
CA LEU A 241 -21.76 -12.50 14.64
C LEU A 241 -20.58 -13.32 15.17
N GLN A 242 -20.13 -14.31 14.39
CA GLN A 242 -18.98 -15.15 14.73
C GLN A 242 -18.05 -15.33 13.52
N GLY A 243 -16.82 -15.77 13.81
CA GLY A 243 -15.80 -16.04 12.80
C GLY A 243 -15.55 -14.84 11.87
N LYS A 244 -15.54 -15.09 10.56
CA LYS A 244 -15.25 -14.07 9.55
C LYS A 244 -16.25 -12.90 9.53
N TRP A 245 -17.51 -13.12 9.88
CA TRP A 245 -18.54 -12.07 9.86
C TRP A 245 -18.36 -11.06 10.99
N LEU A 246 -17.87 -11.52 12.15
CA LEU A 246 -17.45 -10.65 13.25
C LEU A 246 -16.30 -9.74 12.81
N VAL A 247 -15.27 -10.31 12.17
CA VAL A 247 -14.12 -9.53 11.71
C VAL A 247 -14.52 -8.54 10.62
N PHE A 248 -15.39 -8.97 9.71
CA PHE A 248 -15.94 -8.13 8.64
C PHE A 248 -16.68 -6.91 9.17
N ILE A 249 -17.63 -7.08 10.09
CA ILE A 249 -18.41 -5.94 10.59
C ILE A 249 -17.52 -4.93 11.32
N LEU A 250 -16.55 -5.41 12.09
CA LEU A 250 -15.61 -4.56 12.83
C LEU A 250 -14.66 -3.80 11.89
N LYS A 251 -14.10 -4.46 10.87
CA LYS A 251 -13.27 -3.79 9.85
C LYS A 251 -14.06 -2.81 8.99
N SER A 252 -15.34 -3.07 8.74
CA SER A 252 -16.22 -2.17 7.98
C SER A 252 -16.68 -0.93 8.76
N SER A 253 -16.41 -0.84 10.06
CA SER A 253 -16.95 0.21 10.95
C SER A 253 -16.69 1.64 10.49
N LEU A 254 -15.51 1.92 9.90
CA LEU A 254 -15.15 3.24 9.41
C LEU A 254 -15.42 3.47 7.92
N SER A 255 -15.97 2.48 7.20
CA SER A 255 -16.27 2.59 5.77
C SER A 255 -17.25 3.72 5.45
N LEU A 256 -18.21 3.97 6.35
CA LEU A 256 -19.14 5.10 6.26
C LEU A 256 -18.40 6.44 6.24
N TRP A 257 -17.44 6.63 7.17
CA TRP A 257 -16.64 7.85 7.27
C TRP A 257 -15.75 8.04 6.04
N ALA A 258 -15.20 6.96 5.48
CA ALA A 258 -14.43 7.00 4.25
C ALA A 258 -15.29 7.38 3.03
N ALA A 259 -16.52 6.87 2.95
CA ALA A 259 -17.47 7.23 1.88
C ALA A 259 -17.88 8.71 1.99
N LEU A 260 -18.11 9.19 3.21
CA LEU A 260 -18.37 10.61 3.48
C LEU A 260 -17.15 11.48 3.14
N LEU A 261 -15.93 11.07 3.48
CA LEU A 261 -14.69 11.76 3.05
C LEU A 261 -14.63 11.86 1.53
N SER A 262 -14.83 10.73 0.83
CA SER A 262 -14.82 10.67 -0.62
C SER A 262 -15.83 11.64 -1.24
N LEU A 263 -17.03 11.70 -0.66
CA LEU A 263 -18.05 12.66 -1.06
C LEU A 263 -17.62 14.13 -0.81
N GLN A 264 -17.05 14.44 0.37
CA GLN A 264 -16.56 15.79 0.66
C GLN A 264 -15.43 16.20 -0.28
N LEU A 265 -14.55 15.27 -0.68
CA LEU A 265 -13.51 15.52 -1.68
C LEU A 265 -14.14 15.88 -3.02
N TYR A 266 -15.10 15.09 -3.51
CA TYR A 266 -15.79 15.39 -4.75
C TYR A 266 -16.42 16.79 -4.73
N LEU A 267 -17.15 17.13 -3.66
CA LEU A 267 -17.79 18.44 -3.51
C LEU A 267 -16.77 19.59 -3.43
N LEU A 268 -15.70 19.43 -2.64
CA LEU A 268 -14.63 20.42 -2.52
C LEU A 268 -14.01 20.71 -3.90
N LEU A 269 -13.70 19.68 -4.68
CA LEU A 269 -13.10 19.84 -6.00
C LEU A 269 -14.10 20.46 -6.99
N LEU A 270 -15.36 20.04 -6.96
CA LEU A 270 -16.41 20.59 -7.82
C LEU A 270 -16.65 22.07 -7.55
N GLU A 271 -16.72 22.48 -6.28
CA GLU A 271 -16.89 23.88 -5.86
C GLU A 271 -15.67 24.74 -6.23
N THR A 272 -14.46 24.15 -6.22
CA THR A 272 -13.22 24.87 -6.52
C THR A 272 -13.10 25.26 -7.99
N TRP A 273 -13.39 24.34 -8.91
CA TRP A 273 -13.15 24.58 -10.35
C TRP A 273 -14.42 24.59 -11.20
N ARG A 274 -15.58 24.20 -10.66
CA ARG A 274 -16.83 23.99 -11.40
C ARG A 274 -16.65 23.05 -12.60
N LYS A 275 -15.74 22.08 -12.47
CA LYS A 275 -15.39 21.11 -13.52
C LYS A 275 -15.59 19.69 -13.00
N GLU A 276 -16.75 19.11 -13.33
CA GLU A 276 -17.14 17.77 -12.89
C GLU A 276 -16.12 16.68 -13.27
N LYS A 277 -15.53 16.78 -14.46
CA LYS A 277 -14.48 15.83 -14.90
C LYS A 277 -13.27 15.79 -13.97
N ILE A 278 -12.81 16.95 -13.48
CA ILE A 278 -11.65 17.01 -12.56
C ILE A 278 -12.04 16.41 -11.21
N ALA A 279 -13.22 16.79 -10.70
CA ALA A 279 -13.75 16.28 -9.44
C ALA A 279 -13.89 14.75 -9.47
N LEU A 280 -14.51 14.19 -10.50
CA LEU A 280 -14.68 12.74 -10.67
C LEU A 280 -13.35 12.00 -10.87
N THR A 281 -12.41 12.59 -11.62
CA THR A 281 -11.09 11.96 -11.85
C THR A 281 -10.32 11.79 -10.55
N ILE A 282 -10.24 12.85 -9.74
CA ILE A 282 -9.52 12.79 -8.46
C ILE A 282 -10.30 11.98 -7.44
N TRP A 283 -11.63 12.09 -7.40
CA TRP A 283 -12.47 11.21 -6.58
C TRP A 283 -12.17 9.74 -6.89
N GLY A 284 -12.25 9.34 -8.16
CA GLY A 284 -12.02 7.95 -8.55
C GLY A 284 -10.60 7.46 -8.23
N LEU A 285 -9.57 8.26 -8.51
CA LEU A 285 -8.19 7.89 -8.19
C LEU A 285 -7.93 7.84 -6.69
N SER A 286 -8.31 8.88 -5.94
CA SER A 286 -8.02 8.95 -4.50
C SER A 286 -8.85 8.00 -3.66
N SER A 287 -10.15 7.82 -3.97
CA SER A 287 -11.02 6.89 -3.24
C SER A 287 -10.68 5.42 -3.52
N LEU A 288 -10.18 5.10 -4.71
CA LEU A 288 -9.89 3.71 -5.11
C LEU A 288 -8.40 3.37 -5.04
N SER A 289 -7.58 4.18 -4.37
CA SER A 289 -6.17 3.88 -4.17
C SER A 289 -5.68 4.22 -2.75
N ALA A 290 -4.42 3.85 -2.47
CA ALA A 290 -3.78 4.21 -1.22
C ALA A 290 -3.74 5.75 -1.04
N PRO A 291 -3.96 6.25 0.19
CA PRO A 291 -4.20 5.50 1.41
C PRO A 291 -5.70 5.23 1.68
N ILE A 292 -6.62 5.97 1.06
CA ILE A 292 -8.04 6.05 1.48
C ILE A 292 -8.71 4.67 1.47
N VAL A 293 -8.55 3.89 0.41
CA VAL A 293 -9.21 2.58 0.27
C VAL A 293 -8.81 1.59 1.37
N PHE A 294 -7.55 1.65 1.83
CA PHE A 294 -7.07 0.75 2.89
C PHE A 294 -7.48 1.27 4.26
N TYR A 295 -7.35 2.57 4.53
CA TYR A 295 -7.81 3.13 5.80
C TYR A 295 -9.33 3.16 5.95
N ALA A 296 -10.09 2.97 4.87
CA ALA A 296 -11.54 2.82 4.94
C ALA A 296 -11.99 1.55 5.70
N VAL A 297 -11.11 0.54 5.78
CA VAL A 297 -11.39 -0.78 6.36
C VAL A 297 -10.49 -1.13 7.55
N HIS A 298 -9.76 -0.13 8.05
CA HIS A 298 -8.95 -0.25 9.25
C HIS A 298 -9.42 0.73 10.31
N ILE A 299 -9.36 0.30 11.57
CA ILE A 299 -9.86 1.07 12.70
C ILE A 299 -8.80 2.10 13.12
N TYR A 300 -8.85 3.27 12.48
CA TYR A 300 -7.85 4.32 12.61
C TYR A 300 -8.49 5.73 12.57
N PRO A 301 -7.99 6.69 13.36
CA PRO A 301 -8.56 8.05 13.44
C PRO A 301 -8.38 8.88 12.15
N GLU A 302 -7.45 8.49 11.29
CA GLU A 302 -7.00 9.31 10.17
C GLU A 302 -8.11 9.63 9.16
N ILE A 303 -9.04 8.70 8.89
CA ILE A 303 -10.16 8.92 7.95
C ILE A 303 -11.22 9.87 8.51
N PRO A 304 -11.76 9.67 9.75
CA PRO A 304 -12.64 10.66 10.37
C PRO A 304 -12.02 12.06 10.44
N ILE A 305 -10.74 12.17 10.82
CA ILE A 305 -10.05 13.46 10.84
C ILE A 305 -9.93 14.07 9.45
N ALA A 306 -9.58 13.30 8.42
CA ALA A 306 -9.56 13.79 7.05
C ALA A 306 -10.94 14.29 6.60
N PHE A 307 -12.02 13.60 6.97
CA PHE A 307 -13.39 14.01 6.68
C PHE A 307 -13.70 15.36 7.34
N PHE A 308 -13.45 15.50 8.64
CA PHE A 308 -13.68 16.76 9.36
C PHE A 308 -12.84 17.90 8.77
N CYS A 309 -11.56 17.67 8.47
CA CYS A 309 -10.70 18.67 7.85
C CYS A 309 -11.23 19.12 6.48
N THR A 310 -11.63 18.17 5.63
CA THR A 310 -12.17 18.47 4.29
C THR A 310 -13.47 19.27 4.39
N PHE A 311 -14.37 18.86 5.30
CA PHE A 311 -15.64 19.55 5.56
C PHE A 311 -15.42 20.97 6.06
N LEU A 312 -14.57 21.13 7.09
CA LEU A 312 -14.25 22.43 7.68
C LEU A 312 -13.59 23.36 6.66
N TYR A 313 -12.63 22.86 5.89
CA TYR A 313 -11.95 23.66 4.86
C TYR A 313 -12.89 24.10 3.74
N ARG A 314 -13.78 23.21 3.26
CA ARG A 314 -14.79 23.54 2.25
C ARG A 314 -15.66 24.72 2.71
N HIS A 315 -16.15 24.68 3.94
CA HIS A 315 -17.00 25.74 4.49
C HIS A 315 -16.24 27.02 4.84
N LEU A 316 -14.99 26.90 5.29
CA LEU A 316 -14.10 28.04 5.49
C LEU A 316 -13.91 28.84 4.20
N ARG A 317 -13.78 28.15 3.06
CA ARG A 317 -13.66 28.77 1.73
C ARG A 317 -14.94 29.41 1.22
N LEU A 318 -16.09 28.77 1.46
CA LEU A 318 -17.39 29.32 1.05
C LEU A 318 -17.77 30.60 1.80
N GLY A 319 -17.17 30.86 2.96
CA GLY A 319 -17.43 32.07 3.73
C GLY A 319 -18.77 32.06 4.47
N ASN A 320 -19.35 30.88 4.71
CA ASN A 320 -20.72 30.70 5.19
C ASN A 320 -20.86 30.87 6.72
N PHE A 321 -20.53 32.06 7.24
CA PHE A 321 -20.46 32.33 8.69
C PHE A 321 -21.69 33.02 9.29
N ALA A 322 -22.70 33.38 8.49
CA ALA A 322 -23.87 34.12 8.97
C ALA A 322 -24.74 33.30 9.94
N SER A 323 -24.78 31.97 9.77
CA SER A 323 -25.63 31.09 10.57
C SER A 323 -24.92 30.65 11.85
N ARG A 324 -25.52 30.96 13.02
CA ARG A 324 -25.00 30.54 14.34
C ARG A 324 -24.93 29.02 14.50
N SER A 325 -25.93 28.29 14.00
CA SER A 325 -25.93 26.82 14.06
C SER A 325 -24.79 26.21 13.26
N ARG A 326 -24.42 26.81 12.11
CA ARG A 326 -23.24 26.39 11.35
C ARG A 326 -21.94 26.68 12.10
N LEU A 327 -21.82 27.85 12.72
CA LEU A 327 -20.64 28.18 13.54
C LEU A 327 -20.49 27.24 14.73
N LEU A 328 -21.60 26.90 15.41
CA LEU A 328 -21.60 25.88 16.46
C LEU A 328 -21.19 24.52 15.91
N LEU A 329 -21.69 24.10 14.75
CA LEU A 329 -21.28 22.84 14.12
C LEU A 329 -19.77 22.85 13.79
N TYR A 330 -19.23 23.93 13.23
CA TYR A 330 -17.80 24.04 12.92
C TYR A 330 -16.96 23.98 14.19
N GLY A 331 -17.41 24.69 15.24
CA GLY A 331 -16.77 24.67 16.55
C GLY A 331 -16.83 23.28 17.21
N PHE A 332 -17.97 22.60 17.12
CA PHE A 332 -18.15 21.24 17.63
C PHE A 332 -17.20 20.27 16.93
N LEU A 333 -17.23 20.21 15.60
CA LEU A 333 -16.39 19.31 14.81
C LEU A 333 -14.90 19.54 15.08
N LEU A 334 -14.48 20.80 15.17
CA LEU A 334 -13.10 21.14 15.52
C LEU A 334 -12.77 20.73 16.96
N GLY A 335 -13.69 20.94 17.90
CA GLY A 335 -13.57 20.50 19.29
C GLY A 335 -13.39 18.99 19.47
N LEU A 336 -13.74 18.15 18.50
CA LEU A 336 -13.52 16.70 18.60
C LEU A 336 -12.05 16.28 18.48
N PHE A 337 -11.22 17.06 17.79
CA PHE A 337 -9.83 16.70 17.43
C PHE A 337 -8.96 16.19 18.58
N PRO A 338 -8.89 16.86 19.76
CA PRO A 338 -8.05 16.40 20.87
C PRO A 338 -8.40 14.99 21.36
N TRP A 339 -9.65 14.54 21.20
CA TRP A 339 -10.13 13.24 21.67
C TRP A 339 -9.77 12.07 20.72
N PHE A 340 -9.37 12.36 19.49
CA PHE A 340 -8.95 11.36 18.50
C PHE A 340 -7.44 11.06 18.56
N GLY A 341 -6.65 11.92 19.22
CA GLY A 341 -5.22 11.75 19.36
C GLY A 341 -4.50 13.08 19.52
N LEU A 342 -3.48 13.12 20.39
CA LEU A 342 -2.69 14.32 20.68
C LEU A 342 -2.07 14.98 19.44
N LYS A 343 -1.68 14.16 18.47
CA LYS A 343 -1.14 14.61 17.19
C LYS A 343 -2.07 15.55 16.41
N TYR A 344 -3.39 15.43 16.61
CA TYR A 344 -4.38 16.23 15.89
C TYR A 344 -4.57 17.63 16.50
N ASN A 345 -4.00 17.89 17.68
CA ASN A 345 -4.01 19.23 18.30
C ASN A 345 -3.33 20.28 17.41
N ILE A 346 -2.39 19.87 16.57
CA ILE A 346 -1.69 20.77 15.66
C ILE A 346 -2.60 21.19 14.51
N ILE A 347 -3.33 20.22 13.94
CA ILE A 347 -4.33 20.49 12.91
C ILE A 347 -5.48 21.34 13.51
N PHE A 348 -5.87 21.05 14.75
CA PHE A 348 -6.84 21.84 15.50
C PHE A 348 -6.45 23.32 15.55
N TRP A 349 -5.24 23.65 16.00
CA TRP A 349 -4.81 25.04 16.13
C TRP A 349 -4.71 25.74 14.78
N SER A 350 -4.23 25.05 13.74
CA SER A 350 -4.20 25.60 12.38
C SER A 350 -5.60 25.97 11.89
N PHE A 351 -6.59 25.09 12.04
CA PHE A 351 -7.97 25.41 11.66
C PHE A 351 -8.57 26.49 12.55
N PHE A 352 -8.39 26.41 13.87
CA PHE A 352 -8.92 27.40 14.81
C PHE A 352 -8.48 28.82 14.43
N LEU A 353 -7.17 29.02 14.22
CA LEU A 353 -6.62 30.30 13.82
C LEU A 353 -7.10 30.76 12.44
N LEU A 354 -7.25 29.85 11.48
CA LEU A 354 -7.77 30.19 10.15
C LEU A 354 -9.25 30.60 10.18
N PHE A 355 -10.07 29.96 11.01
CA PHE A 355 -11.46 30.38 11.21
C PHE A 355 -11.53 31.76 11.87
N LEU A 356 -10.74 32.01 12.92
CA LEU A 356 -10.67 33.32 13.56
C LEU A 356 -10.22 34.41 12.57
N TYR A 357 -9.20 34.12 11.76
CA TYR A 357 -8.75 35.03 10.70
C TYR A 357 -9.87 35.32 9.69
N GLN A 358 -10.63 34.30 9.28
CA GLN A 358 -11.71 34.49 8.33
C GLN A 358 -12.89 35.27 8.94
N LEU A 359 -13.23 35.03 10.21
CA LEU A 359 -14.22 35.82 10.95
C LEU A 359 -13.78 37.29 11.08
N TYR A 360 -12.49 37.53 11.31
CA TYR A 360 -11.92 38.89 11.32
C TYR A 360 -12.02 39.60 9.98
N GLN A 361 -11.78 38.90 8.88
CA GLN A 361 -11.93 39.47 7.55
C GLN A 361 -13.39 39.84 7.23
N HIS A 362 -14.35 39.15 7.84
CA HIS A 362 -15.78 39.42 7.68
C HIS A 362 -16.40 40.22 8.84
N ARG A 363 -15.59 40.83 9.72
CA ARG A 363 -16.05 41.54 10.93
C ARG A 363 -17.08 42.65 10.67
N GLN A 364 -17.04 43.29 9.50
CA GLN A 364 -18.00 44.33 9.14
C GLN A 364 -19.42 43.79 8.86
N LYS A 365 -19.54 42.49 8.58
CA LYS A 365 -20.81 41.81 8.24
C LYS A 365 -21.29 40.85 9.33
N LEU A 366 -20.46 40.58 10.33
CA LEU A 366 -20.70 39.57 11.35
C LEU A 366 -20.67 40.23 12.72
N SER A 367 -21.60 39.82 13.58
CA SER A 367 -21.60 40.27 14.97
C SER A 367 -20.40 39.69 15.73
N TRP A 368 -19.94 40.39 16.77
CA TRP A 368 -19.00 39.85 17.76
C TRP A 368 -19.46 38.48 18.30
N PHE A 369 -20.77 38.25 18.43
CA PHE A 369 -21.32 36.96 18.86
C PHE A 369 -20.94 35.79 17.94
N SER A 370 -20.60 36.01 16.67
CA SER A 370 -20.12 34.95 15.77
C SER A 370 -18.78 34.38 16.24
N TRP A 371 -17.90 35.22 16.80
CA TRP A 371 -16.60 34.79 17.34
C TRP A 371 -16.77 33.91 18.56
N THR A 372 -17.60 34.34 19.50
CA THR A 372 -17.88 33.59 20.73
C THR A 372 -18.60 32.30 20.41
N THR A 373 -19.60 32.33 19.51
CA THR A 373 -20.35 31.14 19.08
C THR A 373 -19.43 30.06 18.48
N PHE A 374 -18.51 30.44 17.59
CA PHE A 374 -17.55 29.49 17.03
C PHE A 374 -16.54 29.01 18.08
N SER A 375 -15.97 29.92 18.87
CA SER A 375 -14.83 29.62 19.74
C SER A 375 -15.20 28.85 21.01
N PHE A 376 -16.45 28.94 21.45
CA PHE A 376 -16.91 28.32 22.70
C PHE A 376 -16.63 26.81 22.74
N LEU A 377 -17.11 26.04 21.76
CA LEU A 377 -16.97 24.58 21.76
C LEU A 377 -15.52 24.07 21.56
N PRO A 378 -14.71 24.60 20.61
CA PRO A 378 -13.31 24.21 20.47
C PRO A 378 -12.49 24.47 21.73
N LEU A 379 -12.64 25.66 22.34
CA LEU A 379 -11.88 26.04 23.52
C LEU A 379 -12.33 25.27 24.76
N ALA A 380 -13.65 25.13 24.96
CA ALA A 380 -14.19 24.33 26.06
C ALA A 380 -13.72 22.88 25.96
N SER A 381 -13.70 22.31 24.75
CA SER A 381 -13.21 20.95 24.51
C SER A 381 -11.71 20.84 24.78
N MET A 382 -10.89 21.80 24.33
CA MET A 382 -9.45 21.79 24.57
C MET A 382 -9.13 21.93 26.07
N ILE A 383 -9.80 22.86 26.77
CA ILE A 383 -9.67 23.02 28.23
C ILE A 383 -10.11 21.74 28.93
N GLY A 384 -11.25 21.18 28.55
CA GLY A 384 -11.77 19.91 29.06
C GLY A 384 -10.80 18.75 28.85
N PHE A 385 -10.12 18.70 27.70
CA PHE A 385 -9.10 17.70 27.41
C PHE A 385 -7.89 17.81 28.36
N TYR A 386 -7.39 19.02 28.62
CA TYR A 386 -6.28 19.21 29.57
C TYR A 386 -6.69 18.91 31.02
N LEU A 387 -7.89 19.29 31.42
CA LEU A 387 -8.46 18.92 32.72
C LEU A 387 -8.63 17.40 32.85
N PHE A 388 -9.03 16.74 31.76
CA PHE A 388 -9.12 15.28 31.67
C PHE A 388 -7.74 14.63 31.81
N VAL A 389 -6.72 15.09 31.09
CA VAL A 389 -5.34 14.56 31.25
C VAL A 389 -4.84 14.75 32.70
N TYR A 390 -5.11 15.90 33.31
CA TYR A 390 -4.78 16.16 34.71
C TYR A 390 -5.55 15.26 35.69
N SER A 391 -6.83 14.98 35.41
CA SER A 391 -7.63 14.08 36.25
C SER A 391 -7.07 12.65 36.22
N LEU A 392 -6.57 12.18 35.07
CA LEU A 392 -6.01 10.84 34.91
C LEU A 392 -4.57 10.70 35.46
N TYR A 393 -3.69 11.63 35.13
CA TYR A 393 -2.25 11.50 35.37
C TYR A 393 -1.66 12.50 36.37
N GLY A 394 -2.42 13.53 36.78
CA GLY A 394 -1.96 14.55 37.72
C GLY A 394 -1.04 15.61 37.11
N SER A 395 -0.91 15.64 35.78
CA SER A 395 -0.09 16.62 35.05
C SER A 395 -0.89 17.21 33.89
N PHE A 396 -0.67 18.50 33.61
CA PHE A 396 -1.23 19.17 32.42
C PHE A 396 -0.42 18.87 31.14
N SER A 397 0.71 18.19 31.25
CA SER A 397 1.49 17.82 30.07
C SER A 397 0.74 16.77 29.25
N PRO A 398 0.46 17.03 27.96
CA PRO A 398 -0.24 16.07 27.10
C PRO A 398 0.60 14.81 26.90
N PHE A 399 1.93 14.87 26.99
CA PHE A 399 2.80 13.69 26.89
C PHE A 399 2.51 12.62 27.96
N SER A 400 1.79 12.95 29.03
CA SER A 400 1.34 11.98 30.03
C SER A 400 0.48 10.86 29.43
N VAL A 401 -0.19 11.09 28.30
CA VAL A 401 -0.92 10.03 27.58
C VAL A 401 0.03 8.97 27.03
N TYR A 402 1.23 9.37 26.58
CA TYR A 402 2.24 8.46 26.03
C TYR A 402 3.17 7.86 27.10
N GLU A 403 3.47 8.62 28.16
CA GLU A 403 4.47 8.25 29.18
C GLU A 403 3.87 7.86 30.54
N GLY A 404 2.56 8.07 30.73
CA GLY A 404 1.87 7.92 32.01
C GLY A 404 2.15 9.07 32.97
N VAL A 405 2.16 8.78 34.27
CA VAL A 405 2.52 9.75 35.30
C VAL A 405 3.96 10.24 35.08
N LEU A 406 4.12 11.54 34.80
CA LEU A 406 5.39 12.17 34.51
C LEU A 406 6.11 12.57 35.81
N THR A 407 7.14 11.80 36.16
CA THR A 407 8.11 12.23 37.17
C THR A 407 9.09 13.27 36.59
N PRO A 408 9.73 14.11 37.42
CA PRO A 408 10.72 15.08 36.94
C PRO A 408 11.85 14.43 36.12
N GLU A 409 12.27 13.22 36.49
CA GLU A 409 13.29 12.43 35.80
C GLU A 409 12.83 12.01 34.40
N LYS A 410 11.64 11.41 34.28
CA LYS A 410 11.06 11.03 32.98
C LYS A 410 10.91 12.23 32.06
N PHE A 411 10.47 13.36 32.60
CA PHE A 411 10.34 14.59 31.82
C PHE A 411 11.69 15.09 31.30
N ARG A 412 12.75 15.07 32.13
CA ARG A 412 14.11 15.40 31.69
C ARG A 412 14.60 14.41 30.64
N ALA A 413 14.44 13.11 30.85
CA ALA A 413 14.84 12.07 29.90
C ALA A 413 14.14 12.24 28.54
N LEU A 414 12.82 12.49 28.54
CA LEU A 414 12.06 12.79 27.33
C LEU A 414 12.62 14.04 26.64
N LYS A 415 12.83 15.13 27.37
CA LYS A 415 13.38 16.37 26.80
C LYS A 415 14.76 16.14 26.17
N THR A 416 15.65 15.44 26.85
CA THR A 416 17.00 15.13 26.36
C THR A 416 16.92 14.26 25.10
N ALA A 417 16.18 13.15 25.14
CA ALA A 417 16.01 12.27 23.98
C ALA A 417 15.46 13.00 22.75
N LEU A 418 14.52 13.93 22.95
CA LEU A 418 13.93 14.71 21.86
C LEU A 418 14.88 15.72 21.24
N LEU A 419 15.79 16.29 22.01
CA LEU A 419 16.76 17.29 21.55
C LEU A 419 17.98 16.62 20.90
N ASP A 420 18.36 15.43 21.38
CA ASP A 420 19.54 14.70 20.88
C ASP A 420 19.37 14.14 19.47
N TYR A 421 18.14 14.03 18.96
CA TYR A 421 17.93 13.57 17.58
C TYR A 421 18.57 14.54 16.56
N PRO A 422 19.49 14.06 15.71
CA PRO A 422 20.17 14.90 14.74
C PRO A 422 19.19 15.42 13.69
N LEU A 423 19.41 16.65 13.21
CA LEU A 423 18.58 17.29 12.17
C LEU A 423 18.35 16.38 10.96
N ARG A 424 19.39 15.64 10.57
CA ARG A 424 19.32 14.70 9.47
C ARG A 424 18.25 13.62 9.64
N MET A 425 18.12 13.01 10.83
CA MET A 425 17.07 12.02 11.05
C MET A 425 15.68 12.63 10.91
N ARG A 426 15.53 13.91 11.25
CA ARG A 426 14.27 14.66 11.08
C ARG A 426 13.97 14.91 9.61
N ILE A 427 14.97 15.27 8.81
CA ILE A 427 14.85 15.42 7.35
C ILE A 427 14.52 14.07 6.69
N ASP A 428 15.26 13.01 7.03
CA ASP A 428 14.99 11.65 6.56
C ASP A 428 13.54 11.24 6.92
N SER A 429 13.07 11.60 8.13
CA SER A 429 11.68 11.35 8.54
C SER A 429 10.66 12.10 7.69
N PHE A 430 10.90 13.37 7.38
CA PHE A 430 10.00 14.13 6.53
C PHE A 430 9.92 13.54 5.11
N LEU A 431 11.05 13.10 4.55
CA LEU A 431 11.12 12.48 3.23
C LEU A 431 10.50 11.08 3.23
N ASP A 432 10.58 10.35 4.34
CA ASP A 432 10.07 8.98 4.46
C ASP A 432 8.57 8.90 4.16
N TYR A 433 7.77 9.85 4.65
CA TYR A 433 6.32 9.90 4.48
C TYR A 433 5.88 9.89 3.01
N PHE A 434 6.71 10.43 2.13
CA PHE A 434 6.41 10.55 0.71
C PHE A 434 7.10 9.48 -0.13
N LEU A 435 8.37 9.18 0.17
CA LEU A 435 9.24 8.47 -0.76
C LEU A 435 9.65 7.08 -0.30
N ASP A 436 9.64 6.75 1.00
CA ASP A 436 10.20 5.48 1.46
C ASP A 436 9.51 4.26 0.81
N GLN A 437 10.29 3.28 0.38
CA GLN A 437 9.76 2.08 -0.28
C GLN A 437 8.88 1.19 0.61
N ARG A 438 8.88 1.34 1.93
CA ARG A 438 8.02 0.55 2.83
C ARG A 438 6.67 1.22 3.07
N ASP A 439 6.65 2.53 3.31
CA ASP A 439 5.43 3.26 3.73
C ASP A 439 5.19 4.63 3.05
N GLY A 440 6.04 5.04 2.10
CA GLY A 440 5.97 6.33 1.42
C GLY A 440 4.86 6.42 0.38
N LEU A 441 3.98 7.41 0.51
CA LEU A 441 2.75 7.51 -0.28
C LEU A 441 2.97 7.53 -1.80
N PHE A 442 4.01 8.21 -2.30
CA PHE A 442 4.20 8.41 -3.74
C PHE A 442 4.58 7.13 -4.48
N LEU A 443 5.14 6.12 -3.80
CA LEU A 443 5.46 4.85 -4.44
C LEU A 443 4.26 3.90 -4.49
N TYR A 444 3.31 4.05 -3.56
CA TYR A 444 2.09 3.23 -3.49
C TYR A 444 0.91 3.86 -4.24
N ALA A 445 0.89 5.18 -4.38
CA ALA A 445 -0.05 5.92 -5.22
C ALA A 445 0.65 7.02 -6.05
N PRO A 446 1.40 6.64 -7.12
CA PRO A 446 2.21 7.57 -7.92
C PRO A 446 1.49 8.75 -8.57
N PHE A 447 0.16 8.72 -8.71
CA PHE A 447 -0.56 9.91 -9.19
C PHE A 447 -0.39 11.12 -8.25
N TYR A 448 -0.09 10.91 -6.96
CA TYR A 448 0.20 12.00 -6.02
C TYR A 448 1.51 12.74 -6.31
N PHE A 449 2.42 12.23 -7.16
CA PHE A 449 3.55 13.05 -7.66
C PHE A 449 3.08 14.35 -8.31
N PHE A 450 1.89 14.35 -8.91
CA PHE A 450 1.30 15.54 -9.53
C PHE A 450 0.78 16.57 -8.52
N SER A 451 0.67 16.22 -7.24
CA SER A 451 0.44 17.22 -6.18
C SER A 451 1.60 18.21 -6.08
N LEU A 452 2.84 17.79 -6.38
CA LEU A 452 4.01 18.69 -6.42
C LEU A 452 3.91 19.71 -7.57
N LEU A 453 3.43 19.28 -8.74
CA LEU A 453 3.11 20.20 -9.83
C LEU A 453 1.92 21.09 -9.48
N GLY A 454 0.97 20.53 -8.74
CA GLY A 454 -0.13 21.24 -8.12
C GLY A 454 0.29 22.39 -7.21
N LEU A 455 1.35 22.21 -6.41
CA LEU A 455 1.94 23.28 -5.59
C LEU A 455 2.42 24.43 -6.47
N VAL A 456 3.07 24.13 -7.60
CA VAL A 456 3.54 25.15 -8.55
C VAL A 456 2.36 25.92 -9.15
N GLU A 457 1.32 25.23 -9.59
CA GLU A 457 0.14 25.87 -10.18
C GLU A 457 -0.68 26.66 -9.14
N ALA A 458 -0.80 26.16 -7.91
CA ALA A 458 -1.40 26.88 -6.80
C ALA A 458 -0.59 28.14 -6.44
N TRP A 459 0.74 28.08 -6.48
CA TRP A 459 1.62 29.25 -6.29
C TRP A 459 1.47 30.29 -7.41
N ARG A 460 1.17 29.88 -8.64
CA ARG A 460 0.96 30.80 -9.77
C ARG A 460 -0.39 31.48 -9.72
N HIS A 461 -1.44 30.72 -9.42
CA HIS A 461 -2.82 31.18 -9.61
C HIS A 461 -3.55 31.51 -8.30
N GLN A 462 -3.21 30.87 -7.18
CA GLN A 462 -3.96 30.96 -5.91
C GLN A 462 -3.02 30.94 -4.68
N ARG A 463 -2.03 31.85 -4.62
CA ARG A 463 -1.02 31.91 -3.54
C ARG A 463 -1.63 31.93 -2.14
N ARG A 464 -2.69 32.72 -1.94
CA ARG A 464 -3.35 32.85 -0.64
C ARG A 464 -3.93 31.51 -0.18
N GLU A 465 -4.56 30.76 -1.08
CA GLU A 465 -5.07 29.43 -0.75
C GLU A 465 -3.94 28.45 -0.48
N LEU A 466 -2.86 28.49 -1.26
CA LEU A 466 -1.68 27.66 -1.01
C LEU A 466 -1.10 27.90 0.39
N PHE A 467 -0.96 29.15 0.82
CA PHE A 467 -0.49 29.45 2.17
C PHE A 467 -1.43 28.91 3.26
N ARG A 468 -2.74 28.95 3.07
CA ARG A 468 -3.71 28.32 4.00
C ARG A 468 -3.51 26.82 4.08
N LEU A 469 -3.33 26.15 2.94
CA LEU A 469 -3.07 24.70 2.89
C LEU A 469 -1.76 24.35 3.61
N LEU A 470 -0.68 25.09 3.33
CA LEU A 470 0.62 24.90 3.97
C LEU A 470 0.57 25.17 5.49
N PHE A 471 -0.20 26.17 5.92
CA PHE A 471 -0.41 26.48 7.33
C PHE A 471 -1.14 25.36 8.09
N ILE A 472 -1.95 24.55 7.39
CA ILE A 472 -2.58 23.35 7.96
C ILE A 472 -1.60 22.17 7.93
N SER A 473 -0.94 21.92 6.78
CA SER A 473 -0.16 20.70 6.58
C SER A 473 1.22 20.72 7.23
N LEU A 474 1.98 21.82 7.07
CA LEU A 474 3.39 21.85 7.46
C LEU A 474 3.59 21.70 8.97
N PRO A 475 2.85 22.39 9.87
CA PRO A 475 3.05 22.21 11.30
C PRO A 475 2.86 20.76 11.75
N PHE A 476 1.87 20.06 11.19
CA PHE A 476 1.60 18.66 11.50
C PHE A 476 2.72 17.73 11.00
N LEU A 477 3.15 17.90 9.74
CA LEU A 477 4.23 17.09 9.16
C LEU A 477 5.58 17.34 9.82
N LEU A 478 5.90 18.62 10.10
CA LEU A 478 7.14 19.00 10.78
C LEU A 478 7.16 18.52 12.22
N ASN A 479 6.02 18.48 12.91
CA ASN A 479 5.95 17.88 14.23
C ASN A 479 6.30 16.39 14.18
N TYR A 480 5.64 15.63 13.31
CA TYR A 480 5.93 14.22 13.11
C TYR A 480 7.41 13.96 12.78
N ALA A 481 7.96 14.74 11.84
CA ALA A 481 9.36 14.68 11.45
C ALA A 481 10.31 15.06 12.59
N PHE A 482 9.94 16.06 13.39
CA PHE A 482 10.70 16.48 14.58
C PHE A 482 10.81 15.35 15.59
N PHE A 483 9.73 14.60 15.84
CA PHE A 483 9.74 13.42 16.71
C PHE A 483 10.36 12.18 16.07
N THR A 484 10.78 12.27 14.80
CA THR A 484 11.26 11.14 13.98
C THR A 484 10.30 9.95 13.95
N HIS A 485 9.02 10.24 14.18
CA HIS A 485 8.00 9.21 14.38
C HIS A 485 7.64 8.57 13.04
N ARG A 486 7.67 7.24 13.01
CA ARG A 486 7.25 6.42 11.87
C ARG A 486 6.04 5.59 12.22
N GLN A 487 5.42 5.07 11.18
CA GLN A 487 4.20 4.29 11.28
C GLN A 487 4.56 2.93 11.89
N GLY A 488 3.73 2.42 12.79
CA GLY A 488 3.83 1.05 13.25
C GLY A 488 3.44 0.06 12.15
N TYR A 489 3.05 -1.14 12.55
CA TYR A 489 2.51 -2.14 11.64
C TYR A 489 1.12 -1.71 11.11
N SER A 490 1.07 -0.95 10.02
CA SER A 490 -0.15 -0.39 9.42
C SER A 490 -0.01 -0.18 7.90
N PRO A 491 -1.11 0.04 7.15
CA PRO A 491 -1.06 0.41 5.73
C PRO A 491 -0.17 1.63 5.44
N GLN A 492 0.19 1.82 4.17
CA GLN A 492 1.09 2.90 3.77
C GLN A 492 0.43 4.27 3.81
N GLY A 493 1.25 5.30 4.09
CA GLY A 493 0.80 6.69 4.07
C GLY A 493 -0.06 7.12 5.26
N ARG A 494 -0.04 6.40 6.40
CA ARG A 494 -0.78 6.77 7.63
C ARG A 494 -0.63 8.23 8.01
N VAL A 495 0.61 8.71 8.08
CA VAL A 495 0.92 10.09 8.50
C VAL A 495 0.28 11.10 7.55
N LEU A 496 0.22 10.82 6.26
CA LEU A 496 -0.36 11.71 5.26
C LEU A 496 -1.88 11.58 5.15
N THR A 497 -2.47 10.48 5.61
CA THR A 497 -3.91 10.19 5.51
C THR A 497 -4.82 11.32 6.05
N PRO A 498 -4.62 11.92 7.24
CA PRO A 498 -5.47 13.03 7.72
C PRO A 498 -5.37 14.30 6.85
N LEU A 499 -4.29 14.43 6.06
CA LEU A 499 -4.02 15.56 5.17
C LEU A 499 -4.20 15.21 3.68
N ILE A 500 -4.67 13.99 3.37
CA ILE A 500 -4.70 13.48 1.99
C ILE A 500 -5.53 14.35 1.05
N TRP A 501 -6.56 15.01 1.60
CA TRP A 501 -7.42 15.94 0.89
C TRP A 501 -6.67 17.15 0.31
N ILE A 502 -5.56 17.58 0.96
CA ILE A 502 -4.68 18.64 0.44
C ILE A 502 -3.94 18.12 -0.80
N GLY A 503 -3.42 16.89 -0.74
CA GLY A 503 -2.80 16.23 -1.89
C GLY A 503 -3.76 16.10 -3.08
N CYS A 504 -5.03 15.78 -2.81
CA CYS A 504 -6.10 15.75 -3.82
C CYS A 504 -6.36 17.14 -4.42
N LEU A 505 -6.49 18.17 -3.58
CA LEU A 505 -6.72 19.55 -4.04
C LEU A 505 -5.54 20.06 -4.89
N LEU A 506 -4.30 19.80 -4.47
CA LEU A 506 -3.10 20.15 -5.23
C LEU A 506 -3.05 19.42 -6.58
N THR A 507 -3.36 18.13 -6.60
CA THR A 507 -3.51 17.39 -7.87
C THR A 507 -4.60 18.00 -8.76
N GLY A 508 -5.68 18.54 -8.17
CA GLY A 508 -6.69 19.34 -8.85
C GLY A 508 -6.17 20.64 -9.46
N TYR A 509 -5.30 21.37 -8.76
CA TYR A 509 -4.62 22.54 -9.32
C TYR A 509 -3.80 22.17 -10.55
N PHE A 510 -3.08 21.05 -10.51
CA PHE A 510 -2.38 20.53 -11.68
C PHE A 510 -3.35 20.26 -12.85
N LEU A 511 -4.42 19.48 -12.63
CA LEU A 511 -5.37 19.14 -13.71
C LEU A 511 -6.14 20.36 -14.25
N ALA A 512 -6.37 21.37 -13.42
CA ALA A 512 -7.15 22.55 -13.82
C ALA A 512 -6.36 23.54 -14.68
N TYR A 513 -5.06 23.69 -14.41
CA TYR A 513 -4.24 24.76 -15.00
C TYR A 513 -3.13 24.24 -15.92
N ASN A 514 -2.63 23.01 -15.74
CA ASN A 514 -1.59 22.47 -16.61
C ASN A 514 -2.15 22.09 -18.00
N ARG A 515 -1.62 22.72 -19.05
CA ARG A 515 -2.01 22.46 -20.46
C ARG A 515 -1.04 21.57 -21.22
N ARG A 516 0.01 21.06 -20.56
CA ARG A 516 1.05 20.25 -21.22
C ARG A 516 0.57 18.82 -21.45
N LYS A 517 0.37 18.43 -22.72
CA LYS A 517 -0.08 17.08 -23.14
C LYS A 517 0.80 15.94 -22.58
N ASN A 518 2.10 16.17 -22.45
CA ASN A 518 3.07 15.21 -21.94
C ASN A 518 2.78 14.82 -20.48
N TYR A 519 2.66 15.82 -19.59
CA TYR A 519 2.34 15.59 -18.19
C TYR A 519 0.95 15.01 -17.99
N PHE A 520 -0.02 15.38 -18.84
CA PHE A 520 -1.35 14.77 -18.80
C PHE A 520 -1.32 13.28 -19.17
N SER A 521 -0.53 12.89 -20.17
CA SER A 521 -0.36 11.48 -20.54
C SER A 521 0.32 10.69 -19.40
N LEU A 522 1.37 11.25 -18.81
CA LEU A 522 2.06 10.66 -17.66
C LEU A 522 1.14 10.55 -16.43
N PHE A 523 0.26 11.53 -16.22
CA PHE A 523 -0.74 11.50 -15.14
C PHE A 523 -1.66 10.30 -15.26
N TRP A 524 -2.22 10.04 -16.44
CA TRP A 524 -3.08 8.86 -16.64
C TRP A 524 -2.33 7.54 -16.50
N LEU A 525 -1.07 7.48 -16.96
CA LEU A 525 -0.23 6.30 -16.78
C LEU A 525 0.01 6.01 -15.29
N LEU A 526 0.43 7.01 -14.52
CA LEU A 526 0.67 6.87 -13.08
C LEU A 526 -0.62 6.69 -12.26
N GLY A 527 -1.73 7.26 -12.72
CA GLY A 527 -3.08 7.02 -12.18
C GLY A 527 -3.51 5.57 -12.35
N GLY A 528 -3.39 5.02 -13.57
CA GLY A 528 -3.65 3.61 -13.84
C GLY A 528 -2.74 2.69 -13.03
N PHE A 529 -1.45 3.03 -12.93
CA PHE A 529 -0.50 2.28 -12.11
C PHE A 529 -0.86 2.30 -10.61
N SER A 530 -1.35 3.43 -10.08
CA SER A 530 -1.82 3.51 -8.68
C SER A 530 -2.99 2.55 -8.40
N LEU A 531 -3.92 2.42 -9.34
CA LEU A 531 -5.02 1.45 -9.24
C LEU A 531 -4.52 0.01 -9.33
N ILE A 532 -3.57 -0.28 -10.23
CA ILE A 532 -2.95 -1.61 -10.34
C ILE A 532 -2.23 -1.98 -9.04
N LEU A 533 -1.44 -1.07 -8.47
CA LEU A 533 -0.78 -1.31 -7.18
C LEU A 533 -1.80 -1.59 -6.08
N THR A 534 -2.91 -0.85 -6.06
CA THR A 534 -4.01 -1.09 -5.12
C THR A 534 -4.59 -2.50 -5.26
N LEU A 535 -4.84 -2.96 -6.50
CA LEU A 535 -5.30 -4.32 -6.74
C LEU A 535 -4.29 -5.37 -6.28
N ILE A 536 -2.99 -5.16 -6.52
CA ILE A 536 -1.93 -6.07 -6.05
C ILE A 536 -1.93 -6.14 -4.51
N LEU A 537 -2.05 -5.01 -3.84
CA LEU A 537 -2.11 -4.94 -2.38
C LEU A 537 -3.38 -5.61 -1.82
N LEU A 538 -4.52 -5.55 -2.52
CA LEU A 538 -5.73 -6.30 -2.14
C LEU A 538 -5.57 -7.81 -2.34
N LEU A 539 -4.89 -8.24 -3.41
CA LEU A 539 -4.60 -9.66 -3.66
C LEU A 539 -3.55 -10.22 -2.70
N HIS A 540 -2.64 -9.36 -2.24
CA HIS A 540 -1.57 -9.66 -1.29
C HIS A 540 -1.59 -8.70 -0.09
N PRO A 541 -2.58 -8.79 0.81
CA PRO A 541 -2.76 -7.86 1.93
C PRO A 541 -1.54 -7.71 2.85
N ARG A 542 -0.67 -8.74 2.88
CA ARG A 542 0.58 -8.73 3.66
C ARG A 542 1.47 -7.56 3.33
N PHE A 543 1.49 -7.13 2.07
CA PHE A 543 2.32 -6.01 1.63
C PHE A 543 1.86 -4.69 2.23
N LEU A 544 0.63 -4.58 2.74
CA LEU A 544 0.15 -3.40 3.46
C LEU A 544 0.88 -3.21 4.79
N TYR A 545 1.35 -4.29 5.42
CA TYR A 545 1.83 -4.24 6.79
C TYR A 545 3.32 -4.50 6.86
N GLN A 546 4.07 -3.41 7.03
CA GLN A 546 5.51 -3.46 7.05
C GLN A 546 6.00 -2.73 8.30
N PRO A 547 6.80 -3.36 9.18
CA PRO A 547 7.42 -2.63 10.29
C PRO A 547 8.37 -1.58 9.73
N THR A 548 8.25 -0.33 10.20
CA THR A 548 9.15 0.77 9.81
C THR A 548 9.77 1.50 11.00
N THR A 549 9.56 0.99 12.22
CA THR A 549 10.14 1.49 13.47
C THR A 549 11.65 1.28 13.53
N HIS A 550 12.30 1.91 14.51
CA HIS A 550 13.75 1.87 14.71
C HIS A 550 14.31 0.46 14.93
N GLU A 551 13.48 -0.48 15.39
CA GLU A 551 13.84 -1.88 15.58
C GLU A 551 14.07 -2.63 14.26
N PHE A 552 13.56 -2.09 13.15
CA PHE A 552 13.58 -2.75 11.85
C PHE A 552 14.52 -2.06 10.86
N THR A 553 15.63 -2.72 10.54
CA THR A 553 16.72 -2.17 9.72
C THR A 553 16.73 -2.66 8.27
N LEU A 554 15.76 -3.49 7.86
CA LEU A 554 15.68 -3.94 6.47
C LEU A 554 15.01 -2.87 5.59
N ARG A 555 15.72 -2.47 4.53
CA ARG A 555 15.27 -1.43 3.59
C ARG A 555 14.14 -1.89 2.68
N ALA A 556 14.21 -3.14 2.24
CA ALA A 556 13.40 -3.62 1.13
C ALA A 556 11.91 -3.64 1.49
N GLY A 557 11.07 -3.01 0.66
CA GLY A 557 9.62 -3.08 0.80
C GLY A 557 9.03 -4.33 0.16
N ASP A 558 8.13 -5.03 0.84
CA ASP A 558 7.67 -6.37 0.43
C ASP A 558 6.94 -6.36 -0.92
N LEU A 559 6.19 -5.29 -1.23
CA LEU A 559 5.60 -5.07 -2.55
C LEU A 559 6.68 -5.02 -3.65
N PHE A 560 7.78 -4.33 -3.40
CA PHE A 560 8.83 -4.16 -4.40
C PHE A 560 9.72 -5.40 -4.51
N VAL A 561 9.83 -6.19 -3.45
CA VAL A 561 10.40 -7.54 -3.52
C VAL A 561 9.52 -8.46 -4.36
N TYR A 562 8.18 -8.40 -4.22
CA TYR A 562 7.24 -9.14 -5.07
C TYR A 562 7.38 -8.80 -6.55
N LEU A 563 7.56 -7.52 -6.85
CA LEU A 563 7.69 -7.00 -8.21
C LEU A 563 9.11 -7.19 -8.80
N SER A 564 10.06 -7.69 -8.00
CA SER A 564 11.42 -7.96 -8.43
C SER A 564 11.51 -9.30 -9.16
N ASN A 565 12.70 -9.60 -9.69
CA ASN A 565 13.04 -10.90 -10.24
C ASN A 565 14.45 -11.32 -9.80
N ILE A 566 14.88 -12.52 -10.18
CA ILE A 566 16.17 -13.10 -9.78
C ILE A 566 17.41 -12.27 -10.22
N LYS A 567 17.27 -11.39 -11.21
CA LYS A 567 18.35 -10.51 -11.70
C LYS A 567 18.19 -9.05 -11.28
N ILE A 568 16.97 -8.55 -11.24
CA ILE A 568 16.63 -7.15 -10.96
C ILE A 568 15.92 -7.10 -9.62
N PHE A 569 16.63 -6.60 -8.61
CA PHE A 569 16.09 -6.35 -7.28
C PHE A 569 15.66 -4.88 -7.16
N LEU A 570 14.37 -4.61 -7.38
CA LEU A 570 13.79 -3.25 -7.35
C LEU A 570 14.11 -2.46 -6.07
N PRO A 571 14.07 -3.07 -4.86
CA PRO A 571 14.41 -2.36 -3.64
C PRO A 571 15.78 -1.67 -3.63
N SER A 572 16.75 -2.13 -4.43
CA SER A 572 18.06 -1.48 -4.56
C SER A 572 18.02 -0.17 -5.35
N TYR A 573 16.95 0.10 -6.12
CA TYR A 573 16.79 1.29 -6.95
C TYR A 573 15.76 2.28 -6.38
N LEU A 574 15.08 1.91 -5.29
CA LEU A 574 14.06 2.72 -4.64
C LEU A 574 14.63 3.43 -3.42
N PRO A 575 14.12 4.61 -3.06
CA PRO A 575 14.62 5.33 -1.91
C PRO A 575 14.17 4.65 -0.61
N SER A 576 14.97 4.82 0.44
CA SER A 576 14.75 4.25 1.76
C SER A 576 15.36 5.17 2.82
N PHE A 577 14.53 5.57 3.77
CA PHE A 577 14.80 6.50 4.85
C PHE A 577 14.56 5.84 6.22
N ILE A 578 14.77 4.51 6.28
CA ILE A 578 14.82 3.77 7.55
C ILE A 578 15.82 4.40 8.52
N LYS A 579 15.64 4.17 9.82
CA LYS A 579 16.39 4.84 10.89
C LYS A 579 17.79 4.24 11.08
N VAL A 580 18.57 4.23 10.00
CA VAL A 580 19.99 3.86 9.94
C VAL A 580 20.75 4.96 9.19
N ASN A 581 22.08 4.85 9.12
CA ASN A 581 22.84 5.79 8.31
C ASN A 581 22.56 5.58 6.80
N ASN A 582 21.87 6.56 6.20
CA ASN A 582 21.49 6.58 4.78
C ASN A 582 22.51 7.29 3.82
N LEU A 583 23.71 7.72 4.26
CA LEU A 583 24.59 8.57 3.43
C LEU A 583 25.13 7.84 2.21
N SER A 584 25.43 6.55 2.38
CA SER A 584 25.94 5.69 1.30
C SER A 584 24.83 5.15 0.41
N TYR A 585 23.56 5.48 0.67
CA TYR A 585 22.43 4.94 -0.06
C TYR A 585 22.04 5.85 -1.24
N TRP A 586 22.75 5.66 -2.35
CA TRP A 586 22.60 6.42 -3.61
C TRP A 586 21.16 6.59 -4.14
N PRO A 587 20.25 5.60 -4.04
CA PRO A 587 18.87 5.76 -4.52
C PRO A 587 18.14 6.98 -3.94
N ASN A 588 18.42 7.37 -2.69
CA ASN A 588 17.81 8.56 -2.10
C ASN A 588 18.13 9.83 -2.90
N TYR A 589 19.40 9.99 -3.29
CA TYR A 589 19.85 11.15 -4.06
C TYR A 589 19.31 11.15 -5.49
N PHE A 590 19.27 9.99 -6.15
CA PHE A 590 18.72 9.88 -7.52
C PHE A 590 17.23 10.22 -7.57
N TRP A 591 16.45 9.75 -6.60
CA TRP A 591 15.02 10.05 -6.55
C TRP A 591 14.75 11.52 -6.21
N LEU A 592 15.51 12.11 -5.28
CA LEU A 592 15.41 13.53 -4.98
C LEU A 592 15.78 14.39 -6.19
N ALA A 593 16.88 14.08 -6.88
CA ALA A 593 17.28 14.77 -8.10
C ALA A 593 16.21 14.62 -9.20
N GLY A 594 15.68 13.41 -9.41
CA GLY A 594 14.61 13.13 -10.36
C GLY A 594 13.33 13.92 -10.07
N LEU A 595 12.94 14.05 -8.80
CA LEU A 595 11.83 14.88 -8.36
C LEU A 595 12.06 16.37 -8.62
N THR A 596 13.24 16.88 -8.27
CA THR A 596 13.61 18.27 -8.52
C THR A 596 13.55 18.56 -10.02
N ILE A 597 14.09 17.67 -10.85
CA ILE A 597 14.03 17.77 -12.32
C ILE A 597 12.56 17.73 -12.80
N PHE A 598 11.75 16.81 -12.28
CA PHE A 598 10.33 16.67 -12.63
C PHE A 598 9.53 17.97 -12.37
N VAL A 599 9.78 18.64 -11.24
CA VAL A 599 9.16 19.92 -10.86
C VAL A 599 9.76 21.08 -11.66
N LEU A 600 11.09 21.15 -11.81
CA LEU A 600 11.77 22.20 -12.58
C LEU A 600 11.33 22.21 -14.04
N PHE A 601 11.15 21.04 -14.66
CA PHE A 601 10.63 20.96 -16.02
C PHE A 601 9.23 21.57 -16.14
N ALA A 602 8.38 21.49 -15.10
CA ALA A 602 7.08 22.14 -15.07
C ALA A 602 7.18 23.65 -14.79
N PHE A 603 8.16 24.06 -13.98
CA PHE A 603 8.40 25.45 -13.62
C PHE A 603 8.97 26.25 -14.80
N VAL A 604 10.03 25.75 -15.42
CA VAL A 604 10.62 26.37 -16.60
C VAL A 604 9.66 26.15 -17.76
N ASN A 605 9.10 27.24 -18.31
CA ASN A 605 8.53 27.22 -19.66
C ASN A 605 9.69 26.98 -20.61
N LEU A 606 10.27 25.78 -20.65
CA LEU A 606 11.34 25.42 -21.58
C LEU A 606 10.75 25.64 -22.98
N PRO A 607 11.07 26.79 -23.61
CA PRO A 607 10.52 27.09 -24.90
C PRO A 607 11.29 26.18 -25.83
N ARG A 608 10.59 25.34 -26.57
CA ARG A 608 11.09 24.77 -27.83
C ARG A 608 12.29 23.82 -27.79
N PHE A 609 13.00 23.60 -26.68
CA PHE A 609 14.14 22.66 -26.65
C PHE A 609 13.75 21.19 -26.85
N PHE A 610 12.58 20.79 -26.30
CA PHE A 610 11.94 19.50 -26.55
C PHE A 610 10.65 19.61 -27.36
N SER A 611 10.33 20.81 -27.90
CA SER A 611 9.44 20.81 -29.05
C SER A 611 10.24 20.12 -30.13
N PRO A 612 9.80 18.98 -30.66
CA PRO A 612 10.59 18.29 -31.66
C PRO A 612 10.88 19.30 -32.75
N ARG A 613 12.18 19.64 -32.94
CA ARG A 613 12.65 20.20 -34.21
C ARG A 613 11.93 19.39 -35.28
N LYS A 614 11.27 20.06 -36.24
CA LYS A 614 10.29 19.56 -37.24
C LYS A 614 10.68 18.25 -37.99
N GLY A 615 11.06 17.19 -37.30
CA GLY A 615 11.87 16.08 -37.82
C GLY A 615 12.10 14.92 -36.84
N LEU A 616 11.82 15.04 -35.54
CA LEU A 616 11.73 13.89 -34.60
C LEU A 616 10.26 13.65 -34.20
N PRO A 617 9.53 12.71 -34.84
CA PRO A 617 8.10 12.51 -34.68
C PRO A 617 7.74 11.47 -33.60
N ILE A 618 8.60 11.23 -32.60
CA ILE A 618 8.24 10.33 -31.48
C ILE A 618 7.60 11.21 -30.40
N SER A 619 6.30 11.07 -30.17
CA SER A 619 5.65 11.80 -29.06
C SER A 619 6.24 11.32 -27.73
N PHE A 620 6.55 12.26 -26.83
CA PHE A 620 7.07 11.96 -25.48
C PHE A 620 6.24 10.87 -24.77
N SER A 621 4.92 10.89 -24.95
CA SER A 621 4.02 9.84 -24.44
C SER A 621 4.34 8.44 -24.99
N LEU A 622 4.65 8.29 -26.29
CA LEU A 622 5.05 7.01 -26.88
C LEU A 622 6.38 6.53 -26.31
N CYS A 623 7.33 7.44 -26.10
CA CYS A 623 8.62 7.11 -25.51
C CYS A 623 8.47 6.63 -24.06
N VAL A 624 7.71 7.37 -23.24
CA VAL A 624 7.43 7.00 -21.85
C VAL A 624 6.68 5.66 -21.77
N THR A 625 5.63 5.47 -22.57
CA THR A 625 4.90 4.20 -22.61
C THR A 625 5.79 3.07 -23.11
N GLY A 626 6.62 3.30 -24.13
CA GLY A 626 7.57 2.32 -24.65
C GLY A 626 8.62 1.91 -23.62
N LEU A 627 9.20 2.88 -22.89
CA LEU A 627 10.14 2.63 -21.79
C LEU A 627 9.47 1.91 -20.62
N PHE A 628 8.24 2.28 -20.28
CA PHE A 628 7.45 1.59 -19.26
C PHE A 628 7.23 0.13 -19.64
N LEU A 629 6.75 -0.13 -20.87
CA LEU A 629 6.55 -1.49 -21.36
C LEU A 629 7.86 -2.28 -21.45
N ALA A 630 8.95 -1.63 -21.87
CA ALA A 630 10.28 -2.23 -21.89
C ALA A 630 10.70 -2.69 -20.48
N GLY A 631 10.58 -1.78 -19.50
CA GLY A 631 10.87 -2.05 -18.09
C GLY A 631 9.97 -3.14 -17.51
N SER A 632 8.66 -3.08 -17.75
CA SER A 632 7.73 -4.13 -17.32
C SER A 632 8.05 -5.49 -17.93
N THR A 633 8.49 -5.53 -19.19
CA THR A 633 8.87 -6.79 -19.86
C THR A 633 10.16 -7.37 -19.26
N LEU A 634 11.14 -6.51 -18.99
CA LEU A 634 12.38 -6.90 -18.30
C LEU A 634 12.11 -7.42 -16.88
N LEU A 635 11.15 -6.82 -16.18
CA LEU A 635 10.82 -7.19 -14.80
C LEU A 635 9.98 -8.45 -14.73
N PHE A 636 8.91 -8.55 -15.51
CA PHE A 636 7.84 -9.54 -15.32
C PHE A 636 7.81 -10.64 -16.37
N ALA A 637 8.69 -10.62 -17.36
CA ALA A 637 8.60 -11.51 -18.52
C ALA A 637 9.91 -12.26 -18.82
N LEU A 638 11.07 -11.59 -18.69
CA LEU A 638 12.35 -12.17 -19.11
C LEU A 638 13.05 -13.08 -18.09
N TYR A 639 12.80 -12.89 -16.79
CA TYR A 639 13.53 -13.59 -15.73
C TYR A 639 12.57 -14.19 -14.68
N PRO A 640 12.95 -15.28 -13.99
CA PRO A 640 12.18 -15.82 -12.88
C PRO A 640 11.87 -14.79 -11.80
N GLN A 641 10.64 -14.76 -11.30
CA GLN A 641 10.23 -13.75 -10.31
C GLN A 641 10.78 -13.93 -8.90
N PRO A 642 11.20 -15.11 -8.39
CA PRO A 642 11.55 -15.14 -6.99
C PRO A 642 12.76 -14.25 -6.75
N ALA A 643 12.51 -13.15 -6.06
CA ALA A 643 13.54 -12.28 -5.55
C ALA A 643 14.27 -13.07 -4.47
N LEU A 644 15.56 -13.28 -4.68
CA LEU A 644 16.42 -14.01 -3.77
C LEU A 644 16.73 -13.15 -2.53
N TYR A 645 15.73 -13.00 -1.66
CA TYR A 645 15.73 -12.11 -0.50
C TYR A 645 14.76 -12.61 0.60
N PRO A 646 14.92 -12.16 1.86
CA PRO A 646 16.23 -12.05 2.49
C PRO A 646 16.86 -13.44 2.56
N SER A 647 18.18 -13.51 2.49
CA SER A 647 18.92 -14.77 2.59
C SER A 647 19.37 -15.03 4.03
N ARG A 648 19.23 -16.26 4.51
CA ARG A 648 19.85 -16.73 5.76
C ARG A 648 20.62 -18.01 5.48
N GLU A 649 21.87 -18.05 5.94
CA GLU A 649 22.75 -19.21 5.79
C GLU A 649 22.60 -20.15 7.00
N PHE A 650 22.52 -21.45 6.73
CA PHE A 650 22.58 -22.51 7.74
C PHE A 650 23.83 -23.34 7.51
N HIS A 651 24.64 -23.47 8.56
CA HIS A 651 25.85 -24.29 8.58
C HIS A 651 25.51 -25.67 9.17
N PHE A 652 25.89 -26.72 8.44
CA PHE A 652 25.78 -28.11 8.88
C PHE A 652 27.15 -28.71 9.23
N SER A 653 28.22 -28.16 8.65
CA SER A 653 29.62 -28.44 9.00
C SER A 653 30.48 -27.24 8.58
N ASN A 654 31.77 -27.24 8.94
CA ASN A 654 32.73 -26.19 8.54
C ASN A 654 32.83 -25.99 7.02
N GLN A 655 32.39 -26.97 6.23
CA GLN A 655 32.52 -26.97 4.78
C GLN A 655 31.18 -27.23 4.05
N SER A 656 30.05 -27.31 4.77
CA SER A 656 28.73 -27.48 4.18
C SER A 656 27.73 -26.48 4.74
N SER A 657 27.29 -25.58 3.88
CA SER A 657 26.24 -24.62 4.18
C SER A 657 25.23 -24.52 3.04
N LEU A 658 24.01 -24.13 3.41
CA LEU A 658 22.93 -23.82 2.48
C LEU A 658 22.40 -22.42 2.79
N GLY A 659 22.27 -21.59 1.76
CA GLY A 659 21.61 -20.29 1.87
C GLY A 659 20.13 -20.42 1.50
N PHE A 660 19.22 -20.07 2.41
CA PHE A 660 17.78 -20.11 2.19
C PHE A 660 17.23 -18.70 1.99
N TYR A 661 16.28 -18.55 1.08
CA TYR A 661 15.59 -17.29 0.80
C TYR A 661 14.21 -17.28 1.44
N PHE A 662 13.96 -16.29 2.29
CA PHE A 662 12.84 -16.31 3.23
C PHE A 662 11.59 -15.56 2.77
N TYR A 663 11.64 -14.81 1.67
CA TYR A 663 10.50 -13.99 1.25
C TYR A 663 9.19 -14.80 1.10
N SER A 664 9.26 -16.03 0.58
CA SER A 664 8.12 -16.96 0.48
C SER A 664 7.71 -17.64 1.80
N LEU A 665 8.55 -17.56 2.85
CA LEU A 665 8.44 -18.34 4.10
C LEU A 665 8.04 -17.50 5.33
N GLN A 666 8.27 -16.20 5.35
CA GLN A 666 8.45 -15.36 6.55
C GLN A 666 7.44 -15.38 7.71
N GLN A 667 6.14 -15.64 7.53
CA GLN A 667 5.14 -15.39 8.60
C GLN A 667 4.74 -16.60 9.43
N ASP A 668 4.59 -17.77 8.81
CA ASP A 668 4.12 -18.99 9.49
C ASP A 668 5.26 -19.99 9.69
N VAL A 669 6.49 -19.59 9.37
CA VAL A 669 7.65 -20.47 9.38
C VAL A 669 8.65 -19.97 10.41
N VAL A 670 8.81 -20.76 11.47
CA VAL A 670 9.89 -20.56 12.43
C VAL A 670 11.07 -21.41 11.97
N ALA A 671 12.17 -20.76 11.60
CA ALA A 671 13.39 -21.45 11.20
C ALA A 671 14.40 -21.50 12.35
N LYS A 672 14.76 -22.71 12.79
CA LYS A 672 15.77 -23.00 13.81
C LYS A 672 17.10 -23.38 13.16
N LYS A 673 18.04 -23.95 13.94
CA LYS A 673 19.35 -24.39 13.45
C LYS A 673 19.18 -25.52 12.43
N GLU A 674 20.23 -25.77 11.63
CA GLU A 674 20.26 -26.91 10.69
C GLU A 674 19.08 -26.98 9.71
N ALA A 675 18.59 -25.80 9.26
CA ALA A 675 17.47 -25.67 8.34
C ALA A 675 16.21 -26.46 8.77
N GLU A 676 15.95 -26.47 10.07
CA GLU A 676 14.68 -26.93 10.64
C GLU A 676 13.62 -25.83 10.51
N PHE A 677 12.53 -26.13 9.83
CA PHE A 677 11.40 -25.23 9.61
C PHE A 677 10.14 -25.80 10.27
N TYR A 678 9.51 -24.97 11.10
CA TYR A 678 8.24 -25.28 11.75
C TYR A 678 7.14 -24.44 11.12
N LEU A 679 6.17 -25.09 10.48
CA LEU A 679 5.10 -24.49 9.69
C LEU A 679 3.81 -24.42 10.51
N HIS A 680 3.26 -23.23 10.67
CA HIS A 680 2.15 -22.95 11.59
C HIS A 680 0.81 -22.72 10.88
N ALA A 681 0.76 -22.90 9.55
CA ALA A 681 -0.45 -22.73 8.75
C ALA A 681 -0.58 -23.77 7.61
N PRO A 682 -1.80 -24.20 7.26
CA PRO A 682 -2.03 -25.13 6.16
C PRO A 682 -2.11 -24.40 4.82
N ARG A 683 -0.98 -24.28 4.13
CA ARG A 683 -0.89 -23.61 2.82
C ARG A 683 0.22 -24.20 1.97
N LYS A 684 0.36 -23.65 0.76
CA LYS A 684 1.50 -23.90 -0.10
C LYS A 684 2.74 -23.14 0.40
N TYR A 685 3.84 -23.85 0.56
CA TYR A 685 5.16 -23.33 0.90
C TYR A 685 6.12 -23.58 -0.25
N THR A 686 7.00 -22.62 -0.51
CA THR A 686 8.07 -22.73 -1.51
C THR A 686 9.38 -22.41 -0.83
N PHE A 687 10.24 -23.42 -0.66
CA PHE A 687 11.58 -23.27 -0.10
C PHE A 687 12.56 -23.10 -1.26
N LEU A 688 13.14 -21.91 -1.35
CA LEU A 688 14.22 -21.62 -2.29
C LEU A 688 15.53 -21.61 -1.53
N PHE A 689 16.49 -22.41 -1.99
CA PHE A 689 17.79 -22.51 -1.35
C PHE A 689 18.91 -22.70 -2.36
N ALA A 690 20.10 -22.23 -2.00
CA ALA A 690 21.27 -22.20 -2.84
C ALA A 690 22.48 -22.83 -2.15
N SER A 691 23.32 -23.50 -2.95
CA SER A 691 24.63 -24.01 -2.52
C SER A 691 25.72 -23.56 -3.50
N ARG A 692 26.95 -23.38 -3.00
CA ARG A 692 28.12 -23.03 -3.83
C ARG A 692 28.55 -24.19 -4.72
N LYS A 693 28.36 -25.44 -4.26
CA LYS A 693 28.66 -26.65 -5.02
C LYS A 693 27.36 -27.35 -5.39
N LYS A 694 27.37 -28.13 -6.48
CA LYS A 694 26.25 -28.99 -6.82
C LYS A 694 26.06 -30.02 -5.70
N LEU A 695 24.83 -30.19 -5.24
CA LEU A 695 24.50 -31.12 -4.16
C LEU A 695 24.41 -32.53 -4.76
N GLU A 696 25.04 -33.51 -4.11
CA GLU A 696 25.03 -34.91 -4.57
C GLU A 696 23.85 -35.67 -3.98
N LYS A 697 23.57 -35.45 -2.69
CA LYS A 697 22.48 -36.09 -1.96
C LYS A 697 21.85 -35.12 -0.97
N LEU A 698 20.53 -35.09 -0.96
CA LEU A 698 19.71 -34.25 -0.10
C LEU A 698 18.77 -35.16 0.71
N ARG A 699 18.63 -34.87 2.00
CA ARG A 699 17.70 -35.57 2.87
C ARG A 699 16.65 -34.61 3.41
N LEU A 700 15.41 -35.07 3.36
CA LEU A 700 14.23 -34.35 3.77
C LEU A 700 13.55 -35.14 4.88
N ARG A 701 13.40 -34.52 6.07
CA ARG A 701 12.56 -35.06 7.15
C ARG A 701 11.34 -34.17 7.27
N PHE A 702 10.14 -34.74 7.24
CA PHE A 702 8.91 -33.94 7.29
C PHE A 702 7.76 -34.69 7.93
N GLY A 703 6.87 -33.97 8.61
CA GLY A 703 5.70 -34.55 9.26
C GLY A 703 5.29 -33.80 10.51
N SER A 704 4.36 -34.38 11.27
CA SER A 704 3.95 -33.87 12.58
C SER A 704 3.64 -35.04 13.49
N GLU A 705 4.03 -34.94 14.76
CA GLU A 705 3.72 -35.93 15.80
C GLU A 705 2.24 -35.91 16.20
N VAL A 706 1.57 -34.79 15.93
CA VAL A 706 0.15 -34.59 16.24
C VAL A 706 -0.58 -34.17 14.97
N GLY A 707 -1.70 -34.82 14.71
CA GLY A 707 -2.59 -34.48 13.62
C GLY A 707 -2.47 -35.34 12.38
N GLU A 708 -3.32 -35.02 11.42
CA GLU A 708 -3.42 -35.65 10.13
C GLU A 708 -3.28 -34.62 9.01
N TYR A 709 -2.36 -34.88 8.09
CA TYR A 709 -2.02 -33.97 7.02
C TYR A 709 -2.04 -34.71 5.69
N GLN A 710 -2.66 -34.09 4.69
CA GLN A 710 -2.43 -34.45 3.31
C GLN A 710 -1.30 -33.58 2.77
N VAL A 711 -0.26 -34.26 2.28
CA VAL A 711 1.03 -33.66 1.92
C VAL A 711 1.31 -33.97 0.45
N GLN A 712 1.66 -32.94 -0.31
CA GLN A 712 2.22 -33.07 -1.64
C GLN A 712 3.55 -32.32 -1.68
N LEU A 713 4.62 -33.04 -1.94
CA LEU A 713 5.98 -32.52 -1.96
C LEU A 713 6.53 -32.63 -3.38
N TYR A 714 7.05 -31.53 -3.91
CA TYR A 714 7.65 -31.46 -5.24
C TYR A 714 9.05 -30.85 -5.13
N PHE A 715 9.97 -31.36 -5.95
CA PHE A 715 11.28 -30.76 -6.19
C PHE A 715 11.27 -30.16 -7.58
N PHE A 716 11.30 -28.83 -7.67
CA PHE A 716 10.81 -28.12 -8.86
C PHE A 716 9.42 -28.65 -9.28
N ASP A 717 9.30 -29.21 -10.48
CA ASP A 717 8.07 -29.83 -10.99
C ASP A 717 8.01 -31.36 -10.77
N GLN A 718 9.05 -31.97 -10.19
CA GLN A 718 9.10 -33.42 -9.97
C GLN A 718 8.38 -33.81 -8.67
N PRO A 719 7.36 -34.68 -8.70
CA PRO A 719 6.70 -35.15 -7.48
C PRO A 719 7.65 -36.05 -6.68
N LEU A 720 7.89 -35.68 -5.42
CA LEU A 720 8.69 -36.47 -4.48
C LEU A 720 7.83 -37.35 -3.57
N PHE A 721 6.72 -36.80 -3.08
CA PHE A 721 5.81 -37.50 -2.17
C PHE A 721 4.39 -36.97 -2.34
N GLN A 722 3.42 -37.87 -2.34
CA GLN A 722 2.01 -37.52 -2.29
C GLN A 722 1.29 -38.55 -1.43
N GLY A 723 0.75 -38.13 -0.29
CA GLY A 723 0.13 -39.05 0.65
C GLY A 723 -0.44 -38.38 1.88
N ARG A 724 -1.08 -39.19 2.72
CA ARG A 724 -1.57 -38.78 4.04
C ARG A 724 -0.56 -39.19 5.11
N LEU A 725 -0.17 -38.26 5.95
CA LEU A 725 0.65 -38.50 7.14
C LEU A 725 -0.24 -38.40 8.38
N GLN A 726 -0.16 -39.41 9.25
CA GLN A 726 -0.86 -39.45 10.53
C GLN A 726 0.17 -39.63 11.64
N LYS A 727 0.34 -38.60 12.49
CA LYS A 727 1.19 -38.66 13.70
C LYS A 727 2.58 -39.28 13.47
N LYS A 728 3.23 -38.94 12.36
CA LYS A 728 4.52 -39.51 11.95
C LYS A 728 5.38 -38.44 11.28
N ILE A 729 6.69 -38.53 11.52
CA ILE A 729 7.72 -37.86 10.72
C ILE A 729 8.30 -38.90 9.75
N ASP A 730 8.22 -38.60 8.46
CA ASP A 730 8.76 -39.44 7.39
C ASP A 730 10.09 -38.86 6.89
N GLU A 731 10.88 -39.71 6.24
CA GLU A 731 12.21 -39.34 5.75
C GLU A 731 12.42 -39.82 4.31
N ILE A 732 12.88 -38.91 3.46
CA ILE A 732 13.19 -39.19 2.05
C ILE A 732 14.60 -38.70 1.75
N SER A 733 15.39 -39.54 1.08
CA SER A 733 16.69 -39.17 0.52
C SER A 733 16.60 -39.11 -1.00
N LEU A 734 17.05 -38.02 -1.62
CA LEU A 734 17.00 -37.82 -3.06
C LEU A 734 18.33 -37.27 -3.59
N ARG A 735 18.62 -37.51 -4.87
CA ARG A 735 19.70 -36.84 -5.59
C ARG A 735 19.12 -35.59 -6.24
N PRO A 736 19.53 -34.36 -5.84
CA PRO A 736 18.89 -33.13 -6.29
C PRO A 736 19.29 -32.82 -7.75
N TRP A 737 18.42 -33.22 -8.68
CA TRP A 737 18.50 -32.92 -10.10
C TRP A 737 17.10 -32.56 -10.59
N PRO A 738 16.88 -31.42 -11.28
CA PRO A 738 17.87 -30.46 -11.83
C PRO A 738 18.37 -29.41 -10.81
N SER A 739 19.33 -28.57 -11.23
CA SER A 739 19.73 -27.37 -10.48
C SER A 739 19.80 -26.17 -11.41
N PHE A 740 19.39 -25.00 -10.91
CA PHE A 740 19.41 -23.76 -11.68
C PHE A 740 20.68 -22.97 -11.35
N LEU A 741 21.52 -22.69 -12.35
CA LEU A 741 22.75 -21.93 -12.13
C LEU A 741 22.45 -20.44 -12.04
N TRP A 742 22.75 -19.83 -10.89
CA TRP A 742 22.66 -18.39 -10.69
C TRP A 742 23.97 -17.84 -10.14
N LYS A 743 24.65 -17.03 -10.94
CA LYS A 743 26.02 -16.56 -10.66
C LYS A 743 26.93 -17.76 -10.34
N ASN A 744 27.43 -17.85 -9.12
CA ASN A 744 28.31 -18.93 -8.65
C ASN A 744 27.59 -19.92 -7.71
N PHE A 745 26.26 -19.95 -7.76
CA PHE A 745 25.43 -20.80 -6.91
C PHE A 745 24.53 -21.71 -7.74
N HIS A 746 24.30 -22.91 -7.22
CA HIS A 746 23.24 -23.81 -7.66
C HIS A 746 22.01 -23.57 -6.81
N LEU A 747 20.93 -23.09 -7.43
CA LEU A 747 19.64 -22.85 -6.82
C LEU A 747 18.75 -24.09 -6.97
N TYR A 748 18.00 -24.36 -5.91
CA TYR A 748 17.06 -25.47 -5.79
C TYR A 748 15.72 -24.96 -5.25
N GLU A 749 14.64 -25.62 -5.65
CA GLU A 749 13.29 -25.31 -5.22
C GLU A 749 12.59 -26.56 -4.67
N LEU A 750 11.98 -26.42 -3.49
CA LEU A 750 11.13 -27.44 -2.88
C LEU A 750 9.75 -26.83 -2.61
N LYS A 751 8.71 -27.41 -3.21
CA LYS A 751 7.30 -26.98 -3.01
C LYS A 751 6.59 -27.98 -2.12
N LEU A 752 5.95 -27.48 -1.08
CA LEU A 752 5.17 -28.26 -0.13
C LEU A 752 3.73 -27.73 -0.12
N ASN A 753 2.79 -28.52 -0.60
CA ASN A 753 1.36 -28.25 -0.45
C ASN A 753 0.84 -29.02 0.76
N LEU A 754 0.32 -28.28 1.73
CA LEU A 754 -0.11 -28.83 3.01
C LEU A 754 -1.58 -28.50 3.27
N THR A 755 -2.39 -29.55 3.40
CA THR A 755 -3.78 -29.47 3.84
C THR A 755 -3.90 -30.22 5.16
N HIS A 756 -4.33 -29.50 6.19
CA HIS A 756 -4.52 -30.03 7.54
C HIS A 756 -5.95 -30.56 7.66
N LEU A 757 -6.09 -31.83 8.08
CA LEU A 757 -7.36 -32.57 8.05
C LEU A 757 -8.00 -32.74 9.44
N SER A 758 -7.25 -32.44 10.49
CA SER A 758 -7.66 -32.60 11.89
C SER A 758 -7.88 -31.24 12.56
N SER A 759 -8.46 -31.22 13.76
CA SER A 759 -8.95 -29.99 14.40
C SER A 759 -7.93 -29.28 15.30
N GLU A 760 -6.78 -29.90 15.61
CA GLU A 760 -5.81 -29.28 16.50
C GLU A 760 -5.09 -28.06 15.90
N SER A 761 -4.70 -27.09 16.73
CA SER A 761 -4.04 -25.88 16.22
C SER A 761 -2.62 -26.15 15.73
N MET A 762 -2.35 -25.88 14.45
CA MET A 762 -0.98 -25.85 13.89
C MET A 762 -0.07 -24.81 14.56
N LYS A 763 -0.62 -23.81 15.26
CA LYS A 763 0.20 -22.86 16.03
C LYS A 763 0.81 -23.48 17.29
N ARG A 764 0.17 -24.54 17.81
CA ARG A 764 0.65 -25.29 18.97
C ARG A 764 1.47 -26.50 18.53
N TYR A 765 1.03 -27.20 17.49
CA TYR A 765 1.70 -28.37 16.92
C TYR A 765 2.04 -28.12 15.45
N PRO A 766 3.12 -27.37 15.18
CA PRO A 766 3.50 -27.01 13.82
C PRO A 766 3.98 -28.23 13.04
N PHE A 767 3.72 -28.23 11.74
CA PHE A 767 4.28 -29.22 10.84
C PHE A 767 5.78 -28.99 10.66
N PHE A 768 6.58 -30.02 10.82
CA PHE A 768 8.03 -29.96 10.76
C PHE A 768 8.53 -30.30 9.35
N ILE A 769 9.53 -29.56 8.87
CA ILE A 769 10.34 -29.94 7.72
C ILE A 769 11.80 -29.54 7.91
N GLN A 770 12.71 -30.47 7.68
CA GLN A 770 14.16 -30.25 7.75
C GLN A 770 14.79 -30.62 6.41
N ILE A 771 15.66 -29.73 5.92
CA ILE A 771 16.33 -29.87 4.62
C ILE A 771 17.83 -29.86 4.86
N TYR A 772 18.50 -31.01 4.77
CA TYR A 772 19.93 -31.09 5.05
C TYR A 772 20.71 -31.86 3.99
N PRO A 773 21.92 -31.38 3.62
CA PRO A 773 22.77 -32.05 2.65
C PRO A 773 23.46 -33.25 3.32
N LEU A 774 23.50 -34.39 2.63
CA LEU A 774 24.34 -35.51 3.03
C LEU A 774 25.65 -35.45 2.26
N ARG A 775 26.77 -35.64 2.97
CA ARG A 775 28.02 -36.04 2.33
C ARG A 775 27.99 -37.55 2.12
N GLU A 776 28.57 -38.01 1.02
CA GLU A 776 29.11 -39.38 0.99
C GLU A 776 30.33 -39.47 1.92
#